data_AF-A0A9W4SJQ3-F1
#
_entry.id   AF-A0A9W4SJQ3-F1
#
_cell.length_a   1.000
_cell.length_b   1.000
_cell.length_c   1.000
_cell.angle_alpha   90.00
_cell.angle_beta   90.00
_cell.angle_gamma   90.00
#
_symmetry.space_group_name_H-M   'P 1'
#
loop_
_entity.id
_entity.type
_entity.pdbx_description
1 polymer ?
#
loop_
_entity_poly.entity_id
_entity_poly.type
_entity_poly.pdbx_seq_one_letter_code
_entity_poly.pdbx_strand_id
1 'polypeptide(L)'
;MPVLKNIKNFLCCVGNSELVRDLNNPTSDAPDSDAKETSALKKINVLDPVASDGKYNIYSCSSRYNLNIDINKLTPDSNAKETSEPKISNDSDHERTPTSKDTINDLDPEKTPKKDDGPALNTATFVLDGIQTTTDIILPFISFLPLIKEVAEVFNEIVEIYQSAEHNKKICGILLDRVQIADTALRNLKNRRDKNENFFSKSNLTHLQKLVKIIKKIRKFVGEISQLTGLSKYIQAKSIESNVKEFSSEFDSTIQSLHFSLAVDFSIRAEQDNKDIKSDIDDLTKYLDEIGSGVTDGNHKISAILVQLSALNKSLSDAKFTNTDDVFKSELLDYNDFEEQERDINRNLKNVYKFRRRKHGLNDYVALKLVPVKNSSSEEDKDNFRKQVTILKKLKPCDCIIQYIGLTAYDDKFYLVTEWAEYGNLREYYQNYPLDVKLKLRFALDIAKGLNFLSSALIVHRDIRAENILITDHETAKIANFQASRAVNENTKNHAATLEAIRYCAPEKLENRTKYDTKCEVYSFGILLWEIAEKKIPYEKYDDITVIQELVCAKKYREPFSLGSLPREYQDIAKKAVHPDYNLRPQFSKIFTILQELYQKDGKLPPSPRIPPEVKEEKNINFAEFNYMSVDEAVKNKSNRELSYKCFEAYALLNDIKAKYYKAYYIQQNYVELDMDQPTKDKLVADLYKEVADSGDPEAQLRYGNCLIKGIGVKKDLKQAAEYFTKAAENGQSVGMFNAASLYLSDKCGIKDEALGEKYMRLAAYKQHKQAIDYFKKRDWTL
;
A
#
# COMPACT_ATOMS: atom_id res chain seq x y z
N MET A 1 -33.95 19.08 28.30
CA MET A 1 -34.06 20.48 27.81
C MET A 1 -32.95 20.87 26.81
N PRO A 2 -31.64 20.95 27.16
CA PRO A 2 -30.62 21.48 26.23
C PRO A 2 -30.38 20.59 25.01
N VAL A 3 -30.34 19.27 25.23
CA VAL A 3 -30.04 18.27 24.21
C VAL A 3 -31.09 18.27 23.09
N LEU A 4 -32.39 18.26 23.42
CA LEU A 4 -33.45 18.29 22.41
C LEU A 4 -33.46 19.60 21.60
N LYS A 5 -33.11 20.74 22.21
CA LYS A 5 -32.99 22.04 21.51
C LYS A 5 -31.82 22.03 20.53
N ASN A 6 -30.66 21.49 20.94
CA ASN A 6 -29.49 21.37 20.08
C ASN A 6 -29.72 20.39 18.91
N ILE A 7 -30.37 19.24 19.16
CA ILE A 7 -30.76 18.28 18.12
C ILE A 7 -31.75 18.91 17.13
N LYS A 8 -32.76 19.65 17.61
CA LYS A 8 -33.70 20.37 16.73
C LYS A 8 -33.01 21.43 15.86
N ASN A 9 -32.15 22.25 16.45
CA ASN A 9 -31.39 23.25 15.71
C ASN A 9 -30.49 22.61 14.64
N PHE A 10 -29.78 21.53 15.00
CA PHE A 10 -28.95 20.78 14.05
C PHE A 10 -29.77 20.18 12.89
N LEU A 11 -30.90 19.52 13.19
CA LEU A 11 -31.77 18.93 12.16
C LEU A 11 -32.42 19.97 11.24
N CYS A 12 -32.72 21.18 11.76
CA CYS A 12 -33.12 22.32 10.93
C CYS A 12 -31.98 22.77 10.00
N CYS A 13 -30.74 22.85 10.49
CA CYS A 13 -29.58 23.24 9.68
C CYS A 13 -29.25 22.24 8.56
N VAL A 14 -29.46 20.92 8.77
CA VAL A 14 -29.32 19.89 7.71
C VAL A 14 -30.61 19.66 6.91
N GLY A 15 -31.61 20.55 7.04
CA GLY A 15 -32.81 20.56 6.19
C GLY A 15 -33.78 19.37 6.37
N ASN A 16 -33.64 18.59 7.45
CA ASN A 16 -34.37 17.33 7.61
C ASN A 16 -35.72 17.52 8.32
N SER A 17 -36.68 18.11 7.60
CA SER A 17 -37.96 18.59 8.15
C SER A 17 -38.88 17.50 8.71
N GLU A 18 -38.75 16.24 8.27
CA GLU A 18 -39.56 15.13 8.83
C GLU A 18 -39.17 14.82 10.28
N LEU A 19 -37.88 14.64 10.56
CA LEU A 19 -37.40 14.38 11.94
C LEU A 19 -37.68 15.54 12.88
N VAL A 20 -37.61 16.79 12.39
CA VAL A 20 -38.02 17.98 13.16
C VAL A 20 -39.52 17.94 13.49
N ARG A 21 -40.36 17.50 12.55
CA ARG A 21 -41.81 17.36 12.76
C ARG A 21 -42.13 16.25 13.77
N ASP A 22 -41.44 15.13 13.72
CA ASP A 22 -41.65 14.02 14.65
C ASP A 22 -41.18 14.35 16.07
N LEU A 23 -40.09 15.12 16.22
CA LEU A 23 -39.65 15.71 17.49
C LEU A 23 -40.57 16.82 18.04
N ASN A 24 -41.52 17.32 17.24
CA ASN A 24 -42.50 18.32 17.65
C ASN A 24 -43.87 17.71 18.02
N ASN A 25 -44.09 16.41 17.79
CA ASN A 25 -45.31 15.69 18.15
C ASN A 25 -45.05 14.57 19.19
N PRO A 26 -44.82 14.90 20.47
CA PRO A 26 -44.88 13.91 21.56
C PRO A 26 -46.32 13.40 21.72
N THR A 27 -46.49 12.15 22.14
CA THR A 27 -47.80 11.57 22.49
C THR A 27 -48.43 12.35 23.66
N SER A 28 -49.72 12.65 23.57
CA SER A 28 -50.44 13.57 24.48
C SER A 28 -50.44 13.17 25.96
N ASP A 29 -50.28 11.89 26.25
CA ASP A 29 -50.69 11.30 27.54
C ASP A 29 -49.52 11.14 28.54
N ALA A 30 -48.38 11.79 28.29
CA ALA A 30 -47.25 11.81 29.22
C ALA A 30 -47.39 12.94 30.28
N PRO A 31 -47.23 12.66 31.58
CA PRO A 31 -47.64 13.57 32.66
C PRO A 31 -46.71 14.77 32.91
N ASP A 32 -45.44 14.73 32.51
CA ASP A 32 -44.44 15.79 32.77
C ASP A 32 -43.56 16.10 31.53
N SER A 33 -42.62 17.05 31.67
CA SER A 33 -41.71 17.47 30.59
C SER A 33 -40.72 16.38 30.19
N ASP A 34 -40.25 15.61 31.15
CA ASP A 34 -39.09 14.72 30.99
C ASP A 34 -39.54 13.38 30.41
N ALA A 35 -40.76 12.93 30.74
CA ALA A 35 -41.45 11.85 30.04
C ALA A 35 -41.79 12.21 28.59
N LYS A 36 -42.12 13.49 28.30
CA LYS A 36 -42.33 13.97 26.91
C LYS A 36 -41.02 14.00 26.12
N GLU A 37 -39.93 14.47 26.72
CA GLU A 37 -38.59 14.45 26.12
C GLU A 37 -38.13 13.00 25.85
N THR A 38 -38.33 12.10 26.81
CA THR A 38 -38.03 10.67 26.68
C THR A 38 -38.89 9.96 25.63
N SER A 39 -40.18 10.29 25.51
CA SER A 39 -41.08 9.76 24.47
C SER A 39 -40.68 10.22 23.06
N ALA A 40 -40.33 11.50 22.91
CA ALA A 40 -39.85 12.05 21.65
C ALA A 40 -38.52 11.40 21.20
N LEU A 41 -37.60 11.16 22.13
CA LEU A 41 -36.33 10.46 21.85
C LEU A 41 -36.54 8.97 21.54
N LYS A 42 -37.50 8.28 22.16
CA LYS A 42 -37.82 6.87 21.86
C LYS A 42 -38.42 6.64 20.46
N LYS A 43 -39.06 7.65 19.85
CA LYS A 43 -39.55 7.55 18.45
C LYS A 43 -38.41 7.46 17.43
N ILE A 44 -37.23 7.94 17.78
CA ILE A 44 -36.06 7.99 16.91
C ILE A 44 -34.98 7.14 17.55
N ASN A 45 -35.07 5.81 17.42
CA ASN A 45 -34.20 4.79 18.01
C ASN A 45 -32.77 5.28 18.32
N VAL A 46 -32.58 5.84 19.52
CA VAL A 46 -31.26 6.11 20.11
C VAL A 46 -30.92 4.87 20.91
N LEU A 47 -30.08 4.00 20.35
CA LEU A 47 -29.52 2.88 21.09
C LEU A 47 -28.38 3.37 22.01
N ASP A 48 -28.20 2.62 23.11
CA ASP A 48 -27.40 2.97 24.28
C ASP A 48 -25.98 3.53 24.01
N PRO A 49 -25.42 4.34 24.95
CA PRO A 49 -24.14 5.02 24.77
C PRO A 49 -22.98 4.05 24.58
N VAL A 50 -22.26 4.19 23.47
CA VAL A 50 -21.03 3.44 23.20
C VAL A 50 -19.83 4.21 23.78
N ALA A 51 -19.37 3.76 24.94
CA ALA A 51 -18.17 4.21 25.63
C ALA A 51 -18.16 5.68 26.12
N SER A 52 -17.10 6.03 26.87
CA SER A 52 -16.95 7.19 27.75
C SER A 52 -16.87 8.57 27.06
N ASP A 53 -17.09 8.66 25.75
CA ASP A 53 -16.52 9.74 24.93
C ASP A 53 -17.59 10.66 24.29
N GLY A 54 -18.87 10.57 24.72
CA GLY A 54 -19.92 11.56 24.38
C GLY A 54 -20.49 11.51 22.96
N LYS A 55 -20.42 10.36 22.28
CA LYS A 55 -20.92 10.15 20.91
C LYS A 55 -22.22 9.35 20.89
N TYR A 56 -23.16 9.76 20.03
CA TYR A 56 -24.48 9.15 19.91
C TYR A 56 -24.82 8.82 18.44
N ASN A 57 -25.44 7.66 18.23
CA ASN A 57 -26.03 7.27 16.95
C ASN A 57 -27.56 7.43 17.02
N ILE A 58 -28.14 8.03 15.98
CA ILE A 58 -29.58 8.32 15.90
C ILE A 58 -30.17 7.60 14.68
N TYR A 59 -31.19 6.76 14.89
CA TYR A 59 -31.86 6.00 13.82
C TYR A 59 -33.35 6.37 13.68
N SER A 60 -33.81 6.56 12.44
CA SER A 60 -35.23 6.66 12.13
C SER A 60 -35.80 5.30 11.71
N CYS A 61 -37.00 4.95 12.17
CA CYS A 61 -37.72 3.77 11.70
C CYS A 61 -38.29 3.90 10.27
N SER A 62 -38.16 5.05 9.60
CA SER A 62 -38.75 5.31 8.27
C SER A 62 -37.76 5.69 7.16
N SER A 63 -36.46 5.89 7.43
CA SER A 63 -35.49 6.26 6.38
C SER A 63 -34.06 5.72 6.60
N ARG A 64 -33.37 5.39 5.50
CA ARG A 64 -32.03 4.75 5.48
C ARG A 64 -30.89 5.76 5.69
N TYR A 65 -30.80 6.39 6.85
CA TYR A 65 -29.66 7.26 7.19
C TYR A 65 -29.14 6.98 8.60
N ASN A 66 -27.81 6.80 8.70
CA ASN A 66 -27.09 6.76 9.97
C ASN A 66 -26.37 8.10 10.15
N LEU A 67 -26.66 8.83 11.24
CA LEU A 67 -25.90 9.99 11.67
C LEU A 67 -25.20 9.70 13.00
N ASN A 68 -23.91 10.03 13.04
CA ASN A 68 -23.00 9.78 14.15
C ASN A 68 -22.55 11.16 14.67
N ILE A 69 -23.01 11.54 15.87
CA ILE A 69 -22.87 12.91 16.39
C ILE A 69 -21.97 12.91 17.62
N ASP A 70 -20.98 13.81 17.61
CA ASP A 70 -20.05 14.07 18.72
C ASP A 70 -20.46 15.38 19.42
N ILE A 71 -21.10 15.26 20.59
CA ILE A 71 -21.72 16.41 21.27
C ILE A 71 -20.65 17.32 21.90
N ASN A 72 -19.46 16.79 22.19
CA ASN A 72 -18.36 17.52 22.82
C ASN A 72 -17.74 18.62 21.91
N LYS A 73 -18.12 18.67 20.62
CA LYS A 73 -17.72 19.73 19.69
C LYS A 73 -18.70 20.91 19.61
N LEU A 74 -19.79 20.90 20.39
CA LEU A 74 -20.76 21.99 20.48
C LEU A 74 -20.51 22.82 21.74
N THR A 75 -19.46 23.65 21.73
CA THR A 75 -19.17 24.58 22.83
C THR A 75 -20.14 25.77 22.84
N PRO A 76 -20.63 26.22 24.01
CA PRO A 76 -21.52 27.37 24.12
C PRO A 76 -20.72 28.67 24.15
N ASP A 77 -20.75 29.46 23.08
CA ASP A 77 -20.14 30.78 23.09
C ASP A 77 -21.08 31.81 23.76
N SER A 78 -20.83 32.05 25.04
CA SER A 78 -21.65 32.93 25.87
C SER A 78 -21.13 34.37 25.82
N ASN A 79 -21.59 35.16 24.84
CA ASN A 79 -21.63 36.63 24.94
C ASN A 79 -22.48 37.29 23.83
N ALA A 80 -23.80 37.17 23.95
CA ALA A 80 -24.75 38.08 23.31
C ALA A 80 -25.73 38.59 24.37
N LYS A 81 -25.57 39.84 24.81
CA LYS A 81 -26.53 40.49 25.70
C LYS A 81 -27.82 40.77 24.93
N GLU A 82 -28.95 40.44 25.54
CA GLU A 82 -30.26 40.91 25.10
C GLU A 82 -30.33 42.44 25.21
N THR A 83 -30.91 43.11 24.20
CA THR A 83 -31.91 44.17 24.40
C THR A 83 -32.66 44.55 23.11
N SER A 84 -33.99 44.46 23.17
CA SER A 84 -35.01 45.32 22.51
C SER A 84 -34.94 45.65 21.00
N GLU A 85 -35.99 45.25 20.27
CA GLU A 85 -36.58 46.06 19.18
C GLU A 85 -37.03 47.44 19.72
N PRO A 86 -37.03 48.54 18.93
CA PRO A 86 -38.19 48.82 18.08
C PRO A 86 -37.99 49.61 16.76
N LYS A 87 -38.86 49.30 15.79
CA LYS A 87 -39.59 50.17 14.82
C LYS A 87 -39.05 51.54 14.33
N ILE A 88 -39.05 51.67 13.00
CA ILE A 88 -39.60 52.76 12.14
C ILE A 88 -39.09 54.21 12.37
N SER A 89 -38.44 54.80 11.35
CA SER A 89 -38.88 56.06 10.68
C SER A 89 -37.98 56.45 9.50
N ASN A 90 -38.49 57.31 8.61
CA ASN A 90 -37.76 58.03 7.56
C ASN A 90 -36.82 59.08 8.22
N ASP A 91 -35.78 59.64 7.60
CA ASP A 91 -35.90 60.65 6.54
C ASP A 91 -34.54 61.07 5.93
N SER A 92 -34.64 61.56 4.68
CA SER A 92 -33.89 62.63 3.98
C SER A 92 -32.44 63.06 4.30
N ASP A 93 -31.70 63.23 3.20
CA ASP A 93 -30.90 64.42 2.79
C ASP A 93 -29.38 64.54 3.00
N HIS A 94 -28.74 64.88 1.85
CA HIS A 94 -27.56 65.76 1.62
C HIS A 94 -26.23 65.42 2.34
N GLU A 95 -25.03 65.62 1.79
CA GLU A 95 -24.45 66.24 0.58
C GLU A 95 -23.01 65.63 0.47
N ARG A 96 -22.12 65.77 -0.54
CA ARG A 96 -21.89 66.77 -1.59
C ARG A 96 -20.91 66.16 -2.63
N THR A 97 -20.95 66.57 -3.90
CA THR A 97 -19.90 66.32 -4.91
C THR A 97 -18.75 67.35 -4.80
N PRO A 98 -17.63 67.17 -5.55
CA PRO A 98 -17.43 68.00 -6.75
C PRO A 98 -16.77 67.24 -7.94
N THR A 99 -17.45 67.14 -9.10
CA THR A 99 -17.31 67.97 -10.33
C THR A 99 -16.11 67.69 -11.24
N SER A 100 -16.42 67.46 -12.53
CA SER A 100 -15.50 67.53 -13.67
C SER A 100 -15.84 68.72 -14.60
N LYS A 101 -14.90 69.06 -15.48
CA LYS A 101 -14.91 70.11 -16.55
C LYS A 101 -13.84 69.72 -17.58
N ASP A 102 -13.86 70.07 -18.88
CA ASP A 102 -14.72 70.92 -19.72
C ASP A 102 -14.73 70.43 -21.21
N THR A 103 -15.45 71.15 -22.10
CA THR A 103 -15.81 70.94 -23.54
C THR A 103 -14.60 70.83 -24.55
N ILE A 104 -14.71 70.61 -25.89
CA ILE A 104 -15.58 71.11 -26.99
C ILE A 104 -15.82 70.03 -28.11
N ASN A 105 -16.68 70.32 -29.11
CA ASN A 105 -17.06 69.56 -30.33
C ASN A 105 -16.06 69.62 -31.52
N ASP A 106 -16.30 68.87 -32.62
CA ASP A 106 -16.77 69.44 -33.93
C ASP A 106 -17.00 68.36 -35.04
N LEU A 107 -17.73 68.74 -36.11
CA LEU A 107 -18.24 67.90 -37.23
C LEU A 107 -17.80 68.45 -38.62
N ASP A 108 -17.58 67.58 -39.62
CA ASP A 108 -18.18 67.68 -40.99
C ASP A 108 -17.76 66.52 -41.96
N PRO A 109 -18.45 66.29 -43.12
CA PRO A 109 -18.46 65.00 -43.82
C PRO A 109 -18.13 65.02 -45.35
N GLU A 110 -18.56 63.95 -46.05
CA GLU A 110 -18.67 63.71 -47.52
C GLU A 110 -17.52 63.02 -48.30
N LYS A 111 -17.80 61.80 -48.84
CA LYS A 111 -17.98 61.53 -50.29
C LYS A 111 -18.36 60.07 -50.62
N THR A 112 -19.21 59.91 -51.64
CA THR A 112 -19.61 58.64 -52.31
C THR A 112 -18.86 58.54 -53.68
N PRO A 113 -18.83 57.43 -54.51
CA PRO A 113 -19.99 56.59 -54.91
C PRO A 113 -19.83 55.11 -55.43
N LYS A 114 -20.99 54.42 -55.51
CA LYS A 114 -21.46 53.42 -56.54
C LYS A 114 -20.86 51.99 -56.70
N LYS A 115 -21.78 50.99 -56.55
CA LYS A 115 -22.20 49.89 -57.48
C LYS A 115 -21.23 48.70 -57.78
N ASP A 116 -21.66 47.46 -58.05
CA ASP A 116 -22.98 46.79 -58.24
C ASP A 116 -22.92 45.27 -57.88
N ASP A 117 -24.10 44.61 -57.83
CA ASP A 117 -24.39 43.14 -57.93
C ASP A 117 -24.07 42.13 -56.78
N GLY A 118 -25.01 41.17 -56.58
CA GLY A 118 -25.00 40.10 -55.55
C GLY A 118 -24.73 38.69 -56.12
N PRO A 119 -25.26 37.57 -55.55
CA PRO A 119 -26.31 37.42 -54.52
C PRO A 119 -25.83 36.75 -53.21
N ALA A 120 -26.72 36.69 -52.21
CA ALA A 120 -26.41 36.28 -50.84
C ALA A 120 -26.24 34.77 -50.62
N LEU A 121 -25.17 34.38 -49.92
CA LEU A 121 -25.16 33.22 -49.02
C LEU A 121 -24.09 33.39 -47.92
N ASN A 122 -24.50 33.23 -46.65
CA ASN A 122 -23.67 33.04 -45.45
C ASN A 122 -22.43 33.94 -45.22
N THR A 123 -22.48 34.84 -44.24
CA THR A 123 -21.70 34.73 -42.97
C THR A 123 -22.03 35.87 -42.00
N ALA A 124 -21.79 35.65 -40.71
CA ALA A 124 -22.07 36.63 -39.66
C ALA A 124 -20.86 37.51 -39.35
N THR A 125 -21.04 38.83 -39.16
CA THR A 125 -20.14 39.65 -38.33
C THR A 125 -20.92 40.83 -37.72
N PHE A 126 -20.56 41.20 -36.49
CA PHE A 126 -21.17 42.29 -35.72
C PHE A 126 -20.80 43.68 -36.25
N VAL A 127 -21.67 44.66 -36.00
CA VAL A 127 -21.24 46.03 -35.68
C VAL A 127 -21.72 46.33 -34.26
N LEU A 128 -20.77 46.56 -33.36
CA LEU A 128 -20.99 47.08 -32.01
C LEU A 128 -20.88 48.59 -32.07
N ASP A 129 -21.74 49.29 -31.32
CA ASP A 129 -21.38 50.59 -30.78
C ASP A 129 -21.94 50.79 -29.36
N GLY A 130 -21.15 51.44 -28.51
CA GLY A 130 -21.52 52.04 -27.21
C GLY A 130 -22.47 51.32 -26.25
N ILE A 131 -21.99 50.31 -25.50
CA ILE A 131 -21.98 50.28 -24.01
C ILE A 131 -21.27 49.00 -23.55
N GLN A 132 -20.25 49.14 -22.71
CA GLN A 132 -19.45 48.01 -22.22
C GLN A 132 -20.03 47.43 -20.92
N THR A 133 -21.21 46.81 -21.03
CA THR A 133 -21.67 45.79 -20.08
C THR A 133 -21.70 44.46 -20.81
N THR A 134 -20.93 43.46 -20.36
CA THR A 134 -20.95 42.11 -20.94
C THR A 134 -22.23 41.41 -20.53
N THR A 135 -23.33 41.75 -21.21
CA THR A 135 -24.60 41.06 -21.14
C THR A 135 -24.45 39.70 -21.82
N ASP A 136 -24.23 38.68 -20.99
CA ASP A 136 -24.02 37.30 -21.41
C ASP A 136 -25.26 36.81 -22.17
N ILE A 137 -25.08 36.35 -23.41
CA ILE A 137 -26.19 36.12 -24.34
C ILE A 137 -27.14 35.07 -23.77
N ILE A 138 -28.37 35.48 -23.44
CA ILE A 138 -29.43 34.59 -22.96
C ILE A 138 -29.87 33.66 -24.09
N LEU A 139 -29.94 32.37 -23.78
CA LEU A 139 -30.26 31.28 -24.69
C LEU A 139 -31.54 30.56 -24.24
N PRO A 140 -32.39 30.10 -25.18
CA PRO A 140 -33.57 29.32 -24.83
C PRO A 140 -33.21 28.03 -24.08
N PHE A 141 -33.95 27.72 -23.00
CA PHE A 141 -33.78 26.53 -22.15
C PHE A 141 -33.67 25.21 -22.94
N ILE A 142 -34.34 25.10 -24.09
CA ILE A 142 -34.29 23.91 -24.95
C ILE A 142 -32.86 23.53 -25.39
N SER A 143 -31.95 24.51 -25.46
CA SER A 143 -30.53 24.34 -25.78
C SER A 143 -29.76 23.53 -24.71
N PHE A 144 -30.25 23.55 -23.46
CA PHE A 144 -29.63 22.87 -22.31
C PHE A 144 -30.21 21.49 -22.05
N LEU A 145 -31.43 21.20 -22.55
CA LEU A 145 -32.13 19.94 -22.32
C LEU A 145 -31.35 18.68 -22.73
N PRO A 146 -30.62 18.63 -23.87
CA PRO A 146 -29.80 17.47 -24.24
C PRO A 146 -28.72 17.18 -23.19
N LEU A 147 -27.98 18.21 -22.79
CA LEU A 147 -26.88 18.10 -21.82
C LEU A 147 -27.39 17.68 -20.42
N ILE A 148 -28.55 18.20 -19.99
CA ILE A 148 -29.17 17.82 -18.71
C ILE A 148 -29.61 16.35 -18.72
N LYS A 149 -30.13 15.83 -19.84
CA LYS A 149 -30.45 14.40 -19.99
C LYS A 149 -29.19 13.55 -19.95
N GLU A 150 -28.17 13.96 -20.69
CA GLU A 150 -26.89 13.28 -20.83
C GLU A 150 -26.15 13.14 -19.48
N VAL A 151 -26.21 14.16 -18.60
CA VAL A 151 -25.69 14.02 -17.23
C VAL A 151 -26.46 12.96 -16.42
N ALA A 152 -27.79 12.94 -16.51
CA ALA A 152 -28.62 11.99 -15.76
C ALA A 152 -28.45 10.54 -16.29
N GLU A 153 -28.29 10.35 -17.59
CA GLU A 153 -27.99 9.06 -18.22
C GLU A 153 -26.63 8.53 -17.74
N VAL A 154 -25.57 9.34 -17.86
CA VAL A 154 -24.21 8.95 -17.42
C VAL A 154 -24.13 8.75 -15.90
N PHE A 155 -24.90 9.50 -15.10
CA PHE A 155 -25.01 9.27 -13.66
C PHE A 155 -25.55 7.87 -13.35
N ASN A 156 -26.63 7.45 -14.01
CA ASN A 156 -27.22 6.12 -13.80
C ASN A 156 -26.22 5.00 -14.20
N GLU A 157 -25.47 5.17 -15.30
CA GLU A 157 -24.40 4.22 -15.67
C GLU A 157 -23.32 4.10 -14.57
N ILE A 158 -22.92 5.22 -13.94
CA ILE A 158 -21.96 5.20 -12.83
C ILE A 158 -22.55 4.49 -11.60
N VAL A 159 -23.85 4.68 -11.31
CA VAL A 159 -24.55 3.97 -10.23
C VAL A 159 -24.53 2.45 -10.46
N GLU A 160 -24.83 1.98 -11.67
CA GLU A 160 -24.78 0.55 -12.01
C GLU A 160 -23.36 -0.03 -11.85
N ILE A 161 -22.34 0.67 -12.38
CA ILE A 161 -20.94 0.27 -12.23
C ILE A 161 -20.56 0.21 -10.74
N TYR A 162 -20.89 1.23 -9.95
CA TYR A 162 -20.62 1.28 -8.51
C TYR A 162 -21.29 0.15 -7.72
N GLN A 163 -22.54 -0.18 -8.06
CA GLN A 163 -23.25 -1.29 -7.43
C GLN A 163 -22.55 -2.63 -7.71
N SER A 164 -22.13 -2.86 -8.96
CA SER A 164 -21.37 -4.05 -9.38
C SER A 164 -19.91 -4.08 -8.90
N ALA A 165 -19.37 -2.97 -8.39
CA ALA A 165 -17.96 -2.88 -8.01
C ALA A 165 -17.64 -3.69 -6.74
N GLU A 166 -16.82 -4.74 -6.91
CA GLU A 166 -16.24 -5.54 -5.82
C GLU A 166 -14.97 -4.90 -5.22
N HIS A 167 -14.33 -3.97 -5.94
CA HIS A 167 -13.06 -3.34 -5.58
C HIS A 167 -13.10 -1.82 -5.77
N ASN A 168 -12.15 -1.12 -5.13
CA ASN A 168 -11.97 0.35 -5.16
C ASN A 168 -13.25 1.14 -4.81
N LYS A 169 -14.19 0.52 -4.08
CA LYS A 169 -15.56 1.01 -3.88
C LYS A 169 -15.63 2.38 -3.21
N LYS A 170 -14.69 2.70 -2.32
CA LYS A 170 -14.58 4.03 -1.68
C LYS A 170 -14.23 5.13 -2.70
N ILE A 171 -13.22 4.90 -3.54
CA ILE A 171 -12.84 5.81 -4.64
C ILE A 171 -13.97 5.97 -5.66
N CYS A 172 -14.62 4.86 -6.07
CA CYS A 172 -15.79 4.90 -6.94
C CYS A 172 -16.96 5.68 -6.32
N GLY A 173 -17.14 5.60 -5.00
CA GLY A 173 -18.17 6.33 -4.25
C GLY A 173 -17.94 7.84 -4.26
N ILE A 174 -16.71 8.30 -3.98
CA ILE A 174 -16.35 9.73 -4.02
C ILE A 174 -16.64 10.34 -5.40
N LEU A 175 -16.30 9.63 -6.47
CA LEU A 175 -16.58 10.07 -7.84
C LEU A 175 -18.09 10.03 -8.18
N LEU A 176 -18.82 9.02 -7.69
CA LEU A 176 -20.28 8.93 -7.82
C LEU A 176 -20.99 10.09 -7.12
N ASP A 177 -20.63 10.40 -5.86
CA ASP A 177 -21.23 11.46 -5.05
C ASP A 177 -21.09 12.83 -5.74
N ARG A 178 -19.92 13.10 -6.34
CA ARG A 178 -19.68 14.33 -7.12
C ARG A 178 -20.66 14.44 -8.29
N VAL A 179 -20.81 13.39 -9.10
CA VAL A 179 -21.76 13.37 -10.23
C VAL A 179 -23.21 13.48 -9.74
N GLN A 180 -23.56 12.83 -8.62
CA GLN A 180 -24.89 12.92 -8.00
C GLN A 180 -25.26 14.37 -7.66
N ILE A 181 -24.32 15.15 -7.13
CA ILE A 181 -24.57 16.56 -6.78
C ILE A 181 -24.80 17.40 -8.04
N ALA A 182 -24.01 17.21 -9.11
CA ALA A 182 -24.23 17.90 -10.38
C ALA A 182 -25.59 17.57 -11.02
N ASP A 183 -25.96 16.29 -11.08
CA ASP A 183 -27.26 15.83 -11.57
C ASP A 183 -28.42 16.40 -10.73
N THR A 184 -28.25 16.46 -9.40
CA THR A 184 -29.23 17.10 -8.49
C THR A 184 -29.34 18.61 -8.71
N ALA A 185 -28.23 19.32 -8.92
CA ALA A 185 -28.23 20.75 -9.25
C ALA A 185 -28.95 21.02 -10.58
N LEU A 186 -28.68 20.22 -11.61
CA LEU A 186 -29.30 20.34 -12.94
C LEU A 186 -30.79 19.96 -12.93
N ARG A 187 -31.21 18.96 -12.12
CA ARG A 187 -32.62 18.67 -11.87
C ARG A 187 -33.33 19.83 -11.20
N ASN A 188 -32.72 20.45 -10.18
CA ASN A 188 -33.28 21.63 -9.51
C ASN A 188 -33.40 22.84 -10.45
N LEU A 189 -32.38 23.08 -11.27
CA LEU A 189 -32.37 24.12 -12.31
C LEU A 189 -33.50 23.91 -13.32
N LYS A 190 -33.64 22.68 -13.86
CA LYS A 190 -34.73 22.29 -14.78
C LYS A 190 -36.12 22.50 -14.16
N ASN A 191 -36.30 22.11 -12.90
CA ASN A 191 -37.57 22.20 -12.18
C ASN A 191 -37.92 23.64 -11.76
N ARG A 192 -36.93 24.54 -11.68
CA ARG A 192 -37.10 25.95 -11.27
C ARG A 192 -36.62 26.91 -12.36
N ARG A 193 -36.71 26.54 -13.64
CA ARG A 193 -36.16 27.32 -14.77
C ARG A 193 -36.66 28.78 -14.78
N ASP A 194 -37.94 28.99 -14.47
CA ASP A 194 -38.60 30.31 -14.47
C ASP A 194 -38.11 31.22 -13.33
N LYS A 195 -37.30 30.69 -12.39
CA LYS A 195 -36.60 31.43 -11.33
C LYS A 195 -35.08 31.52 -11.54
N ASN A 196 -34.58 30.99 -12.66
CA ASN A 196 -33.15 30.89 -12.97
C ASN A 196 -32.85 31.35 -14.41
N GLU A 197 -33.65 32.28 -14.96
CA GLU A 197 -33.53 32.71 -16.36
C GLU A 197 -32.12 33.21 -16.70
N ASN A 198 -31.51 33.98 -15.79
CA ASN A 198 -30.14 34.48 -15.90
C ASN A 198 -29.06 33.38 -15.95
N PHE A 199 -29.36 32.14 -15.55
CA PHE A 199 -28.42 31.02 -15.68
C PHE A 199 -28.27 30.59 -17.14
N PHE A 200 -29.31 30.71 -17.98
CA PHE A 200 -29.32 30.18 -19.34
C PHE A 200 -28.55 31.08 -20.32
N SER A 201 -27.26 31.30 -20.06
CA SER A 201 -26.38 32.09 -20.91
C SER A 201 -25.48 31.22 -21.81
N LYS A 202 -24.90 31.84 -22.84
CA LYS A 202 -23.89 31.20 -23.70
C LYS A 202 -22.64 30.76 -22.93
N SER A 203 -22.21 31.53 -21.93
CA SER A 203 -21.12 31.13 -21.02
C SER A 203 -21.46 29.84 -20.27
N ASN A 204 -22.62 29.80 -19.60
CA ASN A 204 -23.04 28.63 -18.82
C ASN A 204 -23.35 27.40 -19.68
N LEU A 205 -23.81 27.57 -20.92
CA LEU A 205 -23.91 26.45 -21.87
C LEU A 205 -22.54 25.83 -22.15
N THR A 206 -21.51 26.66 -22.32
CA THR A 206 -20.13 26.22 -22.56
C THR A 206 -19.55 25.51 -21.33
N HIS A 207 -19.78 26.05 -20.12
CA HIS A 207 -19.41 25.40 -18.87
C HIS A 207 -20.15 24.07 -18.65
N LEU A 208 -21.43 23.97 -19.03
CA LEU A 208 -22.19 22.72 -18.94
C LEU A 208 -21.68 21.66 -19.93
N GLN A 209 -21.30 22.04 -21.15
CA GLN A 209 -20.64 21.14 -22.11
C GLN A 209 -19.29 20.61 -21.55
N LYS A 210 -18.51 21.49 -20.90
CA LYS A 210 -17.28 21.08 -20.19
C LYS A 210 -17.59 20.08 -19.07
N LEU A 211 -18.62 20.35 -18.26
CA LEU A 211 -19.05 19.47 -17.17
C LEU A 211 -19.45 18.07 -17.68
N VAL A 212 -20.28 17.99 -18.74
CA VAL A 212 -20.65 16.72 -19.40
C VAL A 212 -19.40 15.94 -19.85
N LYS A 213 -18.42 16.62 -20.46
CA LYS A 213 -17.17 15.99 -20.90
C LYS A 213 -16.37 15.42 -19.72
N ILE A 214 -16.31 16.12 -18.58
CA ILE A 214 -15.65 15.64 -17.36
C ILE A 214 -16.41 14.45 -16.76
N ILE A 215 -17.74 14.52 -16.67
CA ILE A 215 -18.58 13.42 -16.15
C ILE A 215 -18.40 12.14 -17.01
N LYS A 216 -18.24 12.27 -18.33
CA LYS A 216 -17.87 11.15 -19.20
C LYS A 216 -16.46 10.61 -18.97
N LYS A 217 -15.45 11.46 -18.72
CA LYS A 217 -14.11 11.00 -18.27
C LYS A 217 -14.24 10.17 -16.99
N ILE A 218 -14.97 10.70 -16.00
CA ILE A 218 -15.21 10.05 -14.70
C ILE A 218 -15.88 8.69 -14.90
N ARG A 219 -16.97 8.59 -15.68
CA ARG A 219 -17.63 7.31 -15.98
C ARG A 219 -16.67 6.28 -16.57
N LYS A 220 -15.87 6.67 -17.57
CA LYS A 220 -14.89 5.77 -18.19
C LYS A 220 -13.90 5.25 -17.14
N PHE A 221 -13.35 6.14 -16.34
CA PHE A 221 -12.38 5.82 -15.30
C PHE A 221 -12.97 4.95 -14.16
N VAL A 222 -14.19 5.24 -13.68
CA VAL A 222 -14.90 4.40 -12.70
C VAL A 222 -15.12 2.98 -13.24
N GLY A 223 -15.47 2.86 -14.53
CA GLY A 223 -15.56 1.57 -15.23
C GLY A 223 -14.21 0.83 -15.34
N GLU A 224 -13.10 1.56 -15.48
CA GLU A 224 -11.75 0.97 -15.48
C GLU A 224 -11.35 0.52 -14.07
N ILE A 225 -11.47 1.37 -13.05
CA ILE A 225 -10.98 1.07 -11.69
C ILE A 225 -11.85 0.07 -10.93
N SER A 226 -13.16 -0.03 -11.22
CA SER A 226 -14.05 -1.02 -10.59
C SER A 226 -13.70 -2.46 -10.96
N GLN A 227 -13.03 -2.67 -12.10
CA GLN A 227 -12.62 -3.98 -12.62
C GLN A 227 -11.17 -4.35 -12.22
N LEU A 228 -10.45 -3.50 -11.47
CA LEU A 228 -9.06 -3.76 -11.09
C LEU A 228 -8.96 -4.76 -9.93
N THR A 229 -8.75 -6.03 -10.28
CA THR A 229 -8.53 -7.15 -9.34
C THR A 229 -7.07 -7.41 -9.00
N GLY A 230 -6.82 -8.11 -7.89
CA GLY A 230 -5.49 -8.58 -7.49
C GLY A 230 -4.48 -7.44 -7.37
N LEU A 231 -3.25 -7.65 -7.86
CA LEU A 231 -2.19 -6.65 -7.86
C LEU A 231 -2.45 -5.40 -8.71
N SER A 232 -3.35 -5.47 -9.71
CA SER A 232 -3.53 -4.40 -10.70
C SER A 232 -3.94 -3.05 -10.08
N LYS A 233 -4.79 -3.07 -9.04
CA LYS A 233 -5.21 -1.85 -8.31
C LYS A 233 -4.08 -1.20 -7.52
N TYR A 234 -3.09 -1.99 -7.07
CA TYR A 234 -1.93 -1.49 -6.32
C TYR A 234 -0.89 -0.88 -7.27
N ILE A 235 -0.60 -1.55 -8.39
CA ILE A 235 0.32 -1.03 -9.44
C ILE A 235 -0.15 0.35 -9.91
N GLN A 236 -1.45 0.48 -10.15
CA GLN A 236 -2.04 1.70 -10.65
C GLN A 236 -2.30 2.74 -9.54
N ALA A 237 -1.99 2.48 -8.26
CA ALA A 237 -2.38 3.36 -7.14
C ALA A 237 -1.96 4.82 -7.34
N LYS A 238 -0.71 5.09 -7.77
CA LYS A 238 -0.24 6.47 -8.07
C LYS A 238 -0.90 7.09 -9.32
N SER A 239 -1.24 6.27 -10.31
CA SER A 239 -1.98 6.71 -11.51
C SER A 239 -3.43 7.04 -11.17
N ILE A 240 -4.05 6.22 -10.31
CA ILE A 240 -5.39 6.42 -9.75
C ILE A 240 -5.38 7.70 -8.89
N GLU A 241 -4.36 7.92 -8.05
CA GLU A 241 -4.21 9.16 -7.27
C GLU A 241 -4.19 10.39 -8.17
N SER A 242 -3.37 10.35 -9.23
CA SER A 242 -3.25 11.44 -10.21
C SER A 242 -4.57 11.70 -10.94
N ASN A 243 -5.19 10.66 -11.47
CA ASN A 243 -6.43 10.77 -12.24
C ASN A 243 -7.61 11.26 -11.39
N VAL A 244 -7.76 10.75 -10.15
CA VAL A 244 -8.82 11.20 -9.24
C VAL A 244 -8.64 12.67 -8.86
N LYS A 245 -7.40 13.12 -8.60
CA LYS A 245 -7.09 14.53 -8.31
C LYS A 245 -7.34 15.42 -9.52
N GLU A 246 -6.93 15.01 -10.73
CA GLU A 246 -7.20 15.73 -11.98
C GLU A 246 -8.71 15.90 -12.19
N PHE A 247 -9.47 14.79 -12.17
CA PHE A 247 -10.91 14.84 -12.44
C PHE A 247 -11.67 15.61 -11.37
N SER A 248 -11.29 15.49 -10.09
CA SER A 248 -11.91 16.26 -9.00
C SER A 248 -11.65 17.76 -9.17
N SER A 249 -10.41 18.16 -9.49
CA SER A 249 -10.06 19.56 -9.72
C SER A 249 -10.74 20.16 -10.96
N GLU A 250 -10.75 19.44 -12.09
CA GLU A 250 -11.47 19.86 -13.30
C GLU A 250 -12.97 20.02 -13.04
N PHE A 251 -13.56 19.08 -12.28
CA PHE A 251 -14.98 19.07 -11.93
C PHE A 251 -15.34 20.25 -11.03
N ASP A 252 -14.64 20.41 -9.89
CA ASP A 252 -14.93 21.44 -8.89
C ASP A 252 -14.77 22.85 -9.47
N SER A 253 -13.70 23.09 -10.25
CA SER A 253 -13.50 24.34 -11.00
C SER A 253 -14.68 24.64 -11.94
N THR A 254 -15.24 23.61 -12.60
CA THR A 254 -16.35 23.77 -13.53
C THR A 254 -17.68 23.99 -12.80
N ILE A 255 -17.91 23.34 -11.66
CA ILE A 255 -19.06 23.58 -10.78
C ILE A 255 -19.04 25.00 -10.19
N GLN A 256 -17.87 25.47 -9.76
CA GLN A 256 -17.69 26.85 -9.28
C GLN A 256 -17.98 27.88 -10.38
N SER A 257 -17.52 27.61 -11.61
CA SER A 257 -17.79 28.46 -12.79
C SER A 257 -19.26 28.48 -13.20
N LEU A 258 -20.02 27.43 -12.87
CA LEU A 258 -21.48 27.35 -13.05
C LEU A 258 -22.26 28.02 -11.91
N HIS A 259 -21.59 28.55 -10.87
CA HIS A 259 -22.20 29.21 -9.72
C HIS A 259 -23.35 28.44 -9.06
N PHE A 260 -23.29 27.10 -9.05
CA PHE A 260 -24.28 26.32 -8.32
C PHE A 260 -24.19 26.62 -6.82
N SER A 261 -25.35 26.91 -6.20
CA SER A 261 -25.48 27.24 -4.76
C SER A 261 -24.85 26.21 -3.80
N LEU A 262 -24.56 25.00 -4.28
CA LEU A 262 -23.94 23.91 -3.53
C LEU A 262 -22.40 24.00 -3.50
N ALA A 263 -21.79 24.99 -4.16
CA ALA A 263 -20.32 25.12 -4.30
C ALA A 263 -19.55 25.18 -2.96
N VAL A 264 -20.16 25.66 -1.88
CA VAL A 264 -19.51 25.74 -0.55
C VAL A 264 -19.30 24.35 0.05
N ASP A 265 -20.23 23.41 -0.17
CA ASP A 265 -20.11 22.02 0.30
C ASP A 265 -19.01 21.25 -0.44
N PHE A 266 -18.76 21.57 -1.71
CA PHE A 266 -17.72 20.92 -2.52
C PHE A 266 -16.32 21.17 -1.94
N SER A 267 -15.99 22.41 -1.58
CA SER A 267 -14.68 22.78 -1.02
C SER A 267 -14.37 21.99 0.26
N ILE A 268 -15.36 21.88 1.15
CA ILE A 268 -15.22 21.18 2.44
C ILE A 268 -15.12 19.67 2.24
N ARG A 269 -15.92 19.10 1.33
CA ARG A 269 -15.85 17.66 1.00
C ARG A 269 -14.55 17.31 0.28
N ALA A 270 -14.04 18.16 -0.62
CA ALA A 270 -12.83 17.90 -1.37
C ALA A 270 -11.58 17.73 -0.48
N GLU A 271 -11.46 18.45 0.64
CA GLU A 271 -10.37 18.21 1.59
C GLU A 271 -10.48 16.85 2.29
N GLN A 272 -11.71 16.44 2.65
CA GLN A 272 -11.95 15.16 3.31
C GLN A 272 -11.78 13.99 2.32
N ASP A 273 -12.38 14.08 1.13
CA ASP A 273 -12.19 13.16 0.01
C ASP A 273 -10.70 12.93 -0.27
N ASN A 274 -9.91 14.01 -0.37
CA ASN A 274 -8.48 13.91 -0.63
C ASN A 274 -7.71 13.21 0.50
N LYS A 275 -8.08 13.42 1.78
CA LYS A 275 -7.51 12.67 2.91
C LYS A 275 -7.89 11.19 2.86
N ASP A 276 -9.14 10.90 2.51
CA ASP A 276 -9.68 9.55 2.42
C ASP A 276 -9.10 8.75 1.25
N ILE A 277 -8.94 9.38 0.09
CA ILE A 277 -8.22 8.84 -1.09
C ILE A 277 -6.75 8.63 -0.73
N LYS A 278 -6.12 9.60 -0.04
CA LYS A 278 -4.70 9.50 0.32
C LYS A 278 -4.46 8.36 1.29
N SER A 279 -5.29 8.18 2.30
CA SER A 279 -5.24 7.04 3.22
C SER A 279 -5.35 5.70 2.48
N ASP A 280 -6.36 5.55 1.62
CA ASP A 280 -6.55 4.31 0.84
C ASP A 280 -5.33 4.03 -0.06
N ILE A 281 -4.76 5.06 -0.69
CA ILE A 281 -3.63 4.92 -1.63
C ILE A 281 -2.29 4.73 -0.91
N ASP A 282 -2.12 5.27 0.28
CA ASP A 282 -0.97 5.00 1.13
C ASP A 282 -1.02 3.58 1.70
N ASP A 283 -2.20 3.05 2.05
CA ASP A 283 -2.39 1.62 2.35
C ASP A 283 -2.08 0.72 1.14
N LEU A 284 -2.48 1.12 -0.08
CA LEU A 284 -2.13 0.40 -1.32
C LEU A 284 -0.62 0.48 -1.64
N THR A 285 0.04 1.59 -1.34
CA THR A 285 1.48 1.79 -1.63
C THR A 285 2.33 1.03 -0.62
N LYS A 286 2.01 1.15 0.68
CA LYS A 286 2.60 0.39 1.78
C LYS A 286 2.51 -1.13 1.52
N TYR A 287 1.39 -1.62 0.98
CA TYR A 287 1.24 -3.01 0.59
C TYR A 287 2.25 -3.49 -0.48
N LEU A 288 2.66 -2.63 -1.42
CA LEU A 288 3.69 -2.98 -2.41
C LEU A 288 5.09 -3.00 -1.80
N ASP A 289 5.41 -2.01 -0.96
CA ASP A 289 6.70 -1.93 -0.23
C ASP A 289 6.84 -3.08 0.79
N GLU A 290 5.73 -3.60 1.31
CA GLU A 290 5.69 -4.75 2.22
C GLU A 290 5.83 -6.12 1.52
N ILE A 291 5.38 -6.25 0.27
CA ILE A 291 5.55 -7.49 -0.54
C ILE A 291 6.96 -7.56 -1.14
N GLY A 292 7.53 -6.43 -1.54
CA GLY A 292 8.91 -6.36 -2.01
C GLY A 292 9.90 -6.30 -0.85
N SER A 293 10.30 -7.48 -0.33
CA SER A 293 11.33 -7.67 0.71
C SER A 293 12.36 -6.53 0.74
N GLY A 294 12.40 -5.79 1.85
CA GLY A 294 13.03 -4.47 2.00
C GLY A 294 14.36 -4.28 1.26
N VAL A 295 14.26 -3.76 0.03
CA VAL A 295 15.38 -3.43 -0.86
C VAL A 295 15.03 -2.13 -1.57
N THR A 296 15.87 -1.11 -1.41
CA THR A 296 15.69 0.24 -1.96
C THR A 296 15.77 0.32 -3.50
N ASP A 297 16.04 -0.80 -4.16
CA ASP A 297 16.02 -1.00 -5.62
C ASP A 297 14.66 -1.57 -6.11
N GLY A 298 13.62 -1.48 -5.27
CA GLY A 298 12.32 -2.13 -5.44
C GLY A 298 11.62 -1.83 -6.77
N ASN A 299 11.76 -0.62 -7.34
CA ASN A 299 11.04 -0.25 -8.57
C ASN A 299 11.36 -1.12 -9.79
N HIS A 300 12.51 -1.82 -9.86
CA HIS A 300 12.83 -2.73 -10.97
C HIS A 300 12.53 -4.21 -10.66
N LYS A 301 12.80 -4.69 -9.44
CA LYS A 301 12.45 -6.07 -9.05
C LYS A 301 10.96 -6.24 -8.83
N ILE A 302 10.31 -5.32 -8.10
CA ILE A 302 8.87 -5.37 -7.86
C ILE A 302 8.14 -5.25 -9.22
N SER A 303 8.54 -4.35 -10.12
CA SER A 303 7.93 -4.30 -11.47
C SER A 303 8.18 -5.56 -12.30
N ALA A 304 9.36 -6.18 -12.26
CA ALA A 304 9.61 -7.46 -12.92
C ALA A 304 8.73 -8.60 -12.37
N ILE A 305 8.58 -8.68 -11.04
CA ILE A 305 7.70 -9.64 -10.36
C ILE A 305 6.23 -9.37 -10.72
N LEU A 306 5.80 -8.10 -10.74
CA LEU A 306 4.45 -7.68 -11.11
C LEU A 306 4.14 -7.94 -12.60
N VAL A 307 5.11 -7.79 -13.50
CA VAL A 307 4.98 -8.17 -14.92
C VAL A 307 4.81 -9.68 -15.05
N GLN A 308 5.56 -10.48 -14.28
CA GLN A 308 5.40 -11.94 -14.25
C GLN A 308 4.06 -12.38 -13.63
N LEU A 309 3.57 -11.68 -12.59
CA LEU A 309 2.30 -11.99 -11.93
C LEU A 309 1.06 -11.50 -12.71
N SER A 310 1.16 -10.39 -13.44
CA SER A 310 0.10 -9.96 -14.37
C SER A 310 0.03 -10.87 -15.60
N ALA A 311 1.19 -11.32 -16.11
CA ALA A 311 1.26 -12.39 -17.12
C ALA A 311 0.72 -13.73 -16.57
N LEU A 312 0.90 -14.04 -15.29
CA LEU A 312 0.32 -15.22 -14.63
C LEU A 312 -1.21 -15.16 -14.62
N ASN A 313 -1.82 -14.03 -14.21
CA ASN A 313 -3.28 -13.90 -14.18
C ASN A 313 -3.90 -14.03 -15.59
N LYS A 314 -3.28 -13.40 -16.60
CA LYS A 314 -3.71 -13.55 -18.01
C LYS A 314 -3.58 -15.00 -18.50
N SER A 315 -2.44 -15.63 -18.25
CA SER A 315 -2.17 -17.02 -18.65
C SER A 315 -2.97 -18.09 -17.88
N LEU A 316 -3.53 -17.78 -16.71
CA LEU A 316 -4.42 -18.69 -15.95
C LEU A 316 -5.90 -18.48 -16.29
N SER A 317 -6.29 -17.31 -16.81
CA SER A 317 -7.66 -17.03 -17.25
C SER A 317 -7.94 -17.49 -18.68
N ASP A 318 -6.91 -17.60 -19.52
CA ASP A 318 -6.99 -18.26 -20.82
C ASP A 318 -7.28 -19.77 -20.63
N ALA A 319 -8.56 -20.16 -20.70
CA ALA A 319 -9.07 -21.53 -20.53
C ALA A 319 -8.66 -22.52 -21.67
N LYS A 320 -7.57 -22.20 -22.39
CA LYS A 320 -6.93 -23.02 -23.42
C LYS A 320 -5.43 -23.06 -23.18
N PHE A 321 -4.99 -23.95 -22.29
CA PHE A 321 -3.64 -24.53 -22.33
C PHE A 321 -3.50 -25.46 -23.55
N THR A 322 -3.77 -24.92 -24.74
CA THR A 322 -3.64 -25.67 -26.00
C THR A 322 -2.23 -25.50 -26.57
N ASN A 323 -1.40 -26.50 -26.28
CA ASN A 323 -0.42 -27.03 -27.22
C ASN A 323 0.93 -26.28 -27.39
N THR A 324 1.51 -25.74 -26.33
CA THR A 324 2.93 -25.34 -26.29
C THR A 324 3.62 -25.88 -25.05
N ASP A 325 4.69 -26.64 -25.27
CA ASP A 325 5.54 -27.32 -24.29
C ASP A 325 4.85 -28.35 -23.37
N ASP A 326 4.92 -29.61 -23.78
CA ASP A 326 4.76 -30.73 -22.87
C ASP A 326 5.89 -30.66 -21.83
N VAL A 327 5.57 -30.28 -20.59
CA VAL A 327 6.51 -30.04 -19.48
C VAL A 327 7.49 -31.21 -19.24
N PHE A 328 7.12 -32.41 -19.68
CA PHE A 328 7.93 -33.63 -19.63
C PHE A 328 8.93 -33.80 -20.80
N LYS A 329 9.00 -32.87 -21.77
CA LYS A 329 9.77 -33.02 -23.02
C LYS A 329 10.81 -31.93 -23.32
N SER A 330 10.68 -30.68 -22.83
CA SER A 330 11.54 -29.57 -23.29
C SER A 330 12.57 -29.01 -22.29
N GLU A 331 12.47 -29.29 -20.98
CA GLU A 331 13.38 -28.72 -19.96
C GLU A 331 13.70 -29.68 -18.79
N LEU A 332 14.13 -30.91 -19.07
CA LEU A 332 14.61 -31.83 -18.03
C LEU A 332 16.09 -31.58 -17.70
N LEU A 333 16.40 -31.49 -16.41
CA LEU A 333 17.75 -31.52 -15.87
C LEU A 333 18.29 -32.96 -15.94
N ASP A 334 19.58 -33.12 -16.27
CA ASP A 334 20.23 -34.42 -16.29
C ASP A 334 20.31 -34.98 -14.86
N TYR A 335 19.81 -36.20 -14.65
CA TYR A 335 19.83 -36.84 -13.34
C TYR A 335 21.26 -37.04 -12.82
N ASN A 336 22.23 -37.24 -13.72
CA ASN A 336 23.64 -37.45 -13.39
C ASN A 336 24.34 -36.17 -12.88
N ASP A 337 23.69 -35.00 -12.99
CA ASP A 337 24.18 -33.74 -12.39
C ASP A 337 24.00 -33.71 -10.86
N PHE A 338 23.30 -34.71 -10.31
CA PHE A 338 22.95 -34.84 -8.90
C PHE A 338 23.57 -36.11 -8.27
N GLU A 339 24.06 -35.99 -7.04
CA GLU A 339 24.63 -37.09 -6.25
C GLU A 339 23.77 -37.33 -4.99
N GLU A 340 23.17 -38.52 -4.84
CA GLU A 340 22.38 -38.89 -3.65
C GLU A 340 23.27 -38.79 -2.42
N GLN A 341 22.80 -38.11 -1.38
CA GLN A 341 23.48 -38.03 -0.09
C GLN A 341 22.97 -39.14 0.83
N GLU A 342 23.73 -39.50 1.87
CA GLU A 342 23.28 -40.50 2.84
C GLU A 342 21.92 -40.13 3.42
N ARG A 343 21.03 -41.13 3.52
CA ARG A 343 19.68 -40.93 4.04
C ARG A 343 19.75 -40.73 5.54
N ASP A 344 19.17 -39.63 6.03
CA ASP A 344 18.90 -39.47 7.45
C ASP A 344 17.84 -40.50 7.87
N ILE A 345 18.31 -41.59 8.50
CA ILE A 345 17.49 -42.73 8.94
C ILE A 345 16.40 -42.27 9.94
N ASN A 346 16.60 -41.14 10.62
CA ASN A 346 15.66 -40.60 11.59
C ASN A 346 14.52 -39.78 10.96
N ARG A 347 14.66 -39.36 9.69
CA ARG A 347 13.63 -38.58 8.98
C ARG A 347 12.84 -39.46 8.03
N ASN A 348 11.57 -39.70 8.38
CA ASN A 348 10.65 -40.53 7.58
C ASN A 348 10.09 -39.78 6.35
N LEU A 349 11.00 -39.27 5.50
CA LEU A 349 10.70 -38.50 4.30
C LEU A 349 10.13 -39.41 3.20
N LYS A 350 8.81 -39.58 3.19
CA LYS A 350 8.12 -40.27 2.08
C LYS A 350 8.41 -39.56 0.76
N ASN A 351 9.10 -40.26 -0.14
CA ASN A 351 9.30 -39.87 -1.54
C ASN A 351 10.11 -38.58 -1.77
N VAL A 352 10.94 -38.15 -0.80
CA VAL A 352 11.84 -36.98 -0.94
C VAL A 352 13.26 -37.38 -0.56
N TYR A 353 14.23 -36.98 -1.37
CA TYR A 353 15.64 -37.38 -1.25
C TYR A 353 16.56 -36.15 -1.29
N LYS A 354 17.62 -36.13 -0.46
CA LYS A 354 18.66 -35.09 -0.45
C LYS A 354 19.72 -35.42 -1.50
N PHE A 355 19.98 -34.50 -2.42
CA PHE A 355 21.02 -34.62 -3.43
C PHE A 355 21.96 -33.42 -3.39
N ARG A 356 23.23 -33.63 -3.71
CA ARG A 356 24.21 -32.58 -3.97
C ARG A 356 24.29 -32.33 -5.47
N ARG A 357 24.13 -31.09 -5.90
CA ARG A 357 24.33 -30.70 -7.30
C ARG A 357 25.83 -30.49 -7.58
N ARG A 358 26.32 -30.99 -8.71
CA ARG A 358 27.77 -30.97 -9.05
C ARG A 358 28.16 -30.05 -10.21
N LYS A 359 27.19 -29.57 -11.01
CA LYS A 359 27.44 -28.85 -12.28
C LYS A 359 27.35 -27.33 -12.12
N HIS A 360 27.95 -26.61 -13.07
CA HIS A 360 28.03 -25.14 -13.12
C HIS A 360 28.77 -24.46 -11.94
N GLY A 361 29.59 -25.21 -11.19
CA GLY A 361 30.34 -24.66 -10.04
C GLY A 361 29.48 -24.36 -8.81
N LEU A 362 28.19 -24.72 -8.85
CA LEU A 362 27.27 -24.64 -7.71
C LEU A 362 27.40 -25.95 -6.92
N ASN A 363 27.80 -25.84 -5.66
CA ASN A 363 27.97 -26.96 -4.72
C ASN A 363 26.90 -26.90 -3.63
N ASP A 364 25.63 -26.89 -4.06
CA ASP A 364 24.45 -26.73 -3.21
C ASP A 364 23.59 -28.00 -3.11
N TYR A 365 22.74 -28.05 -2.08
CA TYR A 365 21.86 -29.17 -1.80
C TYR A 365 20.46 -28.92 -2.35
N VAL A 366 19.87 -29.95 -2.94
CA VAL A 366 18.53 -29.93 -3.53
C VAL A 366 17.68 -31.09 -3.01
N ALA A 367 16.37 -30.92 -3.02
CA ALA A 367 15.41 -31.97 -2.76
C ALA A 367 14.87 -32.53 -4.08
N LEU A 368 14.98 -33.84 -4.29
CA LEU A 368 14.29 -34.55 -5.37
C LEU A 368 13.04 -35.23 -4.80
N LYS A 369 11.86 -34.70 -5.11
CA LYS A 369 10.56 -35.30 -4.74
C LYS A 369 10.05 -36.16 -5.89
N LEU A 370 9.88 -37.46 -5.67
CA LEU A 370 9.29 -38.38 -6.65
C LEU A 370 7.85 -37.97 -6.95
N VAL A 371 7.54 -37.83 -8.24
CA VAL A 371 6.23 -37.42 -8.73
C VAL A 371 5.36 -38.68 -8.98
N PRO A 372 4.10 -38.73 -8.51
CA PRO A 372 3.22 -39.88 -8.70
C PRO A 372 2.60 -39.93 -10.11
N VAL A 373 3.34 -39.49 -11.14
CA VAL A 373 2.90 -39.44 -12.54
C VAL A 373 3.84 -40.30 -13.38
N LYS A 374 3.26 -41.23 -14.13
CA LYS A 374 3.93 -42.07 -15.13
C LYS A 374 3.41 -41.74 -16.53
N ASN A 375 4.09 -42.23 -17.57
CA ASN A 375 3.59 -42.12 -18.95
C ASN A 375 2.18 -42.72 -19.10
N SER A 376 1.84 -43.74 -18.30
CA SER A 376 0.53 -44.41 -18.22
C SER A 376 -0.49 -43.77 -17.26
N SER A 377 -0.15 -42.67 -16.56
CA SER A 377 -1.13 -41.95 -15.71
C SER A 377 -2.19 -41.26 -16.56
N SER A 378 -3.33 -40.92 -15.95
CA SER A 378 -4.41 -40.20 -16.64
C SER A 378 -3.93 -38.83 -17.13
N GLU A 379 -4.52 -38.31 -18.20
CA GLU A 379 -4.22 -36.93 -18.63
C GLU A 379 -4.70 -35.89 -17.60
N GLU A 380 -5.66 -36.23 -16.73
CA GLU A 380 -6.03 -35.35 -15.60
C GLU A 380 -4.90 -35.26 -14.56
N ASP A 381 -4.25 -36.38 -14.21
CA ASP A 381 -3.10 -36.37 -13.29
C ASP A 381 -1.91 -35.59 -13.86
N LYS A 382 -1.65 -35.77 -15.17
CA LYS A 382 -0.61 -35.03 -15.89
C LYS A 382 -0.96 -33.54 -15.99
N ASP A 383 -2.21 -33.16 -16.24
CA ASP A 383 -2.67 -31.76 -16.23
C ASP A 383 -2.54 -31.12 -14.85
N ASN A 384 -2.98 -31.80 -13.79
CA ASN A 384 -2.82 -31.32 -12.41
C ASN A 384 -1.33 -31.10 -12.07
N PHE A 385 -0.43 -31.98 -12.50
CA PHE A 385 1.02 -31.78 -12.31
C PHE A 385 1.61 -30.66 -13.19
N ARG A 386 1.23 -30.56 -14.47
CA ARG A 386 1.61 -29.44 -15.36
C ARG A 386 1.20 -28.10 -14.75
N LYS A 387 0.01 -28.02 -14.14
CA LYS A 387 -0.46 -26.85 -13.38
C LYS A 387 0.41 -26.55 -12.15
N GLN A 388 0.70 -27.56 -11.33
CA GLN A 388 1.61 -27.41 -10.18
C GLN A 388 2.97 -26.83 -10.60
N VAL A 389 3.60 -27.39 -11.63
CA VAL A 389 4.91 -26.93 -12.14
C VAL A 389 4.81 -25.51 -12.72
N THR A 390 3.73 -25.19 -13.43
CA THR A 390 3.49 -23.85 -13.98
C THR A 390 3.32 -22.79 -12.89
N ILE A 391 2.59 -23.13 -11.82
CA ILE A 391 2.45 -22.28 -10.62
C ILE A 391 3.84 -22.08 -9.99
N LEU A 392 4.56 -23.15 -9.67
CA LEU A 392 5.89 -23.10 -9.05
C LEU A 392 6.93 -22.31 -9.87
N LYS A 393 7.01 -22.51 -11.20
CA LYS A 393 7.90 -21.75 -12.09
C LYS A 393 7.67 -20.24 -11.99
N LYS A 394 6.41 -19.81 -11.85
CA LYS A 394 6.01 -18.39 -11.81
C LYS A 394 6.05 -17.78 -10.40
N LEU A 395 6.00 -18.61 -9.34
CA LEU A 395 6.15 -18.16 -7.94
C LEU A 395 7.61 -18.00 -7.49
N LYS A 396 8.58 -18.42 -8.31
CA LYS A 396 10.03 -18.34 -8.09
C LYS A 396 10.55 -17.02 -7.45
N PRO A 397 9.99 -15.83 -7.71
CA PRO A 397 10.52 -14.60 -7.11
C PRO A 397 10.17 -14.34 -5.63
N CYS A 398 9.36 -15.19 -4.98
CA CYS A 398 9.02 -15.02 -3.57
C CYS A 398 9.87 -15.94 -2.68
N ASP A 399 10.76 -15.36 -1.88
CA ASP A 399 11.68 -16.11 -1.00
C ASP A 399 10.98 -16.94 0.07
N CYS A 400 9.72 -16.61 0.42
CA CYS A 400 8.89 -17.36 1.37
C CYS A 400 8.11 -18.52 0.75
N ILE A 401 8.41 -18.87 -0.51
CA ILE A 401 7.85 -20.01 -1.23
C ILE A 401 9.02 -20.94 -1.62
N ILE A 402 8.80 -22.25 -1.55
CA ILE A 402 9.85 -23.23 -1.87
C ILE A 402 10.31 -23.08 -3.34
N GLN A 403 11.60 -22.84 -3.51
CA GLN A 403 12.18 -22.52 -4.80
C GLN A 403 12.17 -23.73 -5.72
N TYR A 404 11.46 -23.61 -6.84
CA TYR A 404 11.55 -24.52 -7.97
C TYR A 404 12.89 -24.36 -8.70
N ILE A 405 13.59 -25.48 -8.89
CA ILE A 405 14.86 -25.55 -9.63
C ILE A 405 14.62 -26.18 -11.01
N GLY A 406 13.85 -27.27 -11.09
CA GLY A 406 13.60 -27.96 -12.34
C GLY A 406 12.81 -29.26 -12.18
N LEU A 407 12.78 -30.04 -13.27
CA LEU A 407 12.36 -31.43 -13.27
C LEU A 407 13.54 -32.29 -13.72
N THR A 408 13.62 -33.53 -13.26
CA THR A 408 14.55 -34.54 -13.80
C THR A 408 13.82 -35.88 -13.95
N ALA A 409 14.39 -36.79 -14.74
CA ALA A 409 13.83 -38.11 -14.99
C ALA A 409 14.92 -39.19 -14.89
N TYR A 410 14.60 -40.29 -14.24
CA TYR A 410 15.47 -41.46 -14.10
C TYR A 410 14.62 -42.71 -13.92
N ASP A 411 14.95 -43.81 -14.62
CA ASP A 411 14.26 -45.10 -14.51
C ASP A 411 12.72 -44.99 -14.61
N ASP A 412 12.24 -44.35 -15.69
CA ASP A 412 10.83 -44.02 -15.99
C ASP A 412 10.06 -43.27 -14.88
N LYS A 413 10.78 -42.65 -13.93
CA LYS A 413 10.23 -41.83 -12.85
C LYS A 413 10.62 -40.37 -13.03
N PHE A 414 9.65 -39.47 -12.82
CA PHE A 414 9.88 -38.04 -12.79
C PHE A 414 10.09 -37.56 -11.35
N TYR A 415 11.01 -36.61 -11.19
CA TYR A 415 11.33 -35.98 -9.91
C TYR A 415 11.19 -34.46 -10.04
N LEU A 416 10.50 -33.86 -9.08
CA LEU A 416 10.44 -32.41 -8.89
C LEU A 416 11.67 -31.99 -8.09
N VAL A 417 12.48 -31.10 -8.66
CA VAL A 417 13.70 -30.58 -8.05
C VAL A 417 13.42 -29.22 -7.42
N THR A 418 13.55 -29.13 -6.10
CA THR A 418 13.46 -27.87 -5.34
C THR A 418 14.73 -27.62 -4.53
N GLU A 419 14.86 -26.42 -3.96
CA GLU A 419 15.84 -26.21 -2.88
C GLU A 419 15.64 -27.22 -1.73
N TRP A 420 16.72 -27.45 -0.98
CA TRP A 420 16.70 -28.30 0.21
C TRP A 420 16.42 -27.49 1.48
N ALA A 421 15.59 -28.03 2.37
CA ALA A 421 15.26 -27.42 3.66
C ALA A 421 15.93 -28.22 4.80
N GLU A 422 17.01 -27.68 5.37
CA GLU A 422 17.88 -28.44 6.27
C GLU A 422 17.20 -28.94 7.54
N TYR A 423 16.21 -28.22 8.08
CA TYR A 423 15.52 -28.62 9.31
C TYR A 423 14.17 -29.33 9.09
N GLY A 424 13.86 -29.72 7.85
CA GLY A 424 12.62 -30.43 7.53
C GLY A 424 11.39 -29.51 7.54
N ASN A 425 10.24 -30.03 7.97
CA ASN A 425 9.01 -29.24 8.09
C ASN A 425 8.85 -28.58 9.48
N LEU A 426 7.96 -27.61 9.61
CA LEU A 426 7.75 -26.83 10.85
C LEU A 426 7.37 -27.70 12.06
N ARG A 427 6.61 -28.78 11.84
CA ARG A 427 6.21 -29.72 12.91
C ARG A 427 7.39 -30.56 13.38
N GLU A 428 8.22 -31.05 12.46
CA GLU A 428 9.52 -31.65 12.77
C GLU A 428 10.45 -30.64 13.46
N TYR A 429 10.43 -29.37 13.05
CA TYR A 429 11.29 -28.33 13.61
C TYR A 429 11.07 -28.16 15.11
N TYR A 430 9.84 -27.83 15.53
CA TYR A 430 9.58 -27.52 16.94
C TYR A 430 9.62 -28.75 17.87
N GLN A 431 9.61 -29.96 17.30
CA GLN A 431 9.80 -31.23 18.03
C GLN A 431 11.28 -31.51 18.33
N ASN A 432 12.19 -31.12 17.42
CA ASN A 432 13.62 -31.47 17.49
C ASN A 432 14.52 -30.29 17.86
N TYR A 433 14.08 -29.05 17.65
CA TYR A 433 14.87 -27.83 17.80
C TYR A 433 14.16 -26.79 18.70
N PRO A 434 14.91 -25.93 19.41
CA PRO A 434 14.32 -24.85 20.19
C PRO A 434 13.62 -23.83 19.27
N LEU A 435 12.37 -23.51 19.61
CA LEU A 435 11.58 -22.47 18.95
C LEU A 435 11.22 -21.39 19.97
N ASP A 436 12.02 -20.32 19.98
CA ASP A 436 11.88 -19.16 20.86
C ASP A 436 10.85 -18.14 20.32
N VAL A 437 10.61 -17.05 21.06
CA VAL A 437 9.63 -16.02 20.68
C VAL A 437 9.99 -15.36 19.34
N LYS A 438 11.27 -15.05 19.13
CA LYS A 438 11.77 -14.39 17.92
C LYS A 438 11.59 -15.26 16.68
N LEU A 439 11.89 -16.55 16.76
CA LEU A 439 11.68 -17.51 15.67
C LEU A 439 10.20 -17.80 15.42
N LYS A 440 9.35 -17.89 16.46
CA LYS A 440 7.89 -17.95 16.27
C LYS A 440 7.37 -16.77 15.47
N LEU A 441 7.76 -15.55 15.85
CA LEU A 441 7.37 -14.33 15.14
C LEU A 441 7.95 -14.28 13.72
N ARG A 442 9.20 -14.71 13.52
CA ARG A 442 9.83 -14.82 12.18
C ARG A 442 9.08 -15.79 11.28
N PHE A 443 8.84 -17.02 11.73
CA PHE A 443 8.15 -18.04 10.94
C PHE A 443 6.72 -17.62 10.61
N ALA A 444 5.98 -17.07 11.57
CA ALA A 444 4.66 -16.50 11.34
C ALA A 444 4.69 -15.38 10.28
N LEU A 445 5.66 -14.47 10.37
CA LEU A 445 5.83 -13.37 9.43
C LEU A 445 6.19 -13.85 8.01
N ASP A 446 7.10 -14.82 7.88
CA ASP A 446 7.51 -15.38 6.59
C ASP A 446 6.35 -16.15 5.91
N ILE A 447 5.58 -16.94 6.67
CA ILE A 447 4.36 -17.58 6.15
C ILE A 447 3.33 -16.53 5.73
N ALA A 448 3.15 -15.45 6.51
CA ALA A 448 2.24 -14.36 6.15
C ALA A 448 2.65 -13.65 4.85
N LYS A 449 3.95 -13.42 4.61
CA LYS A 449 4.46 -12.90 3.32
C LYS A 449 4.09 -13.81 2.16
N GLY A 450 4.38 -15.11 2.28
CA GLY A 450 4.08 -16.10 1.24
C GLY A 450 2.58 -16.19 0.93
N LEU A 451 1.73 -16.21 1.95
CA LEU A 451 0.26 -16.22 1.77
C LEU A 451 -0.28 -14.91 1.17
N ASN A 452 0.26 -13.76 1.59
CA ASN A 452 -0.11 -12.48 0.99
C ASN A 452 0.30 -12.43 -0.49
N PHE A 453 1.48 -12.96 -0.85
CA PHE A 453 1.95 -13.09 -2.24
C PHE A 453 1.05 -14.01 -3.08
N LEU A 454 0.64 -15.17 -2.55
CA LEU A 454 -0.28 -16.09 -3.25
C LEU A 454 -1.67 -15.44 -3.47
N SER A 455 -2.22 -14.79 -2.45
CA SER A 455 -3.46 -14.02 -2.56
C SER A 455 -3.34 -12.88 -3.59
N SER A 456 -2.19 -12.23 -3.66
CA SER A 456 -1.88 -11.17 -4.64
C SER A 456 -1.89 -11.71 -6.08
N ALA A 457 -1.40 -12.93 -6.26
CA ALA A 457 -1.35 -13.68 -7.51
C ALA A 457 -2.69 -14.36 -7.89
N LEU A 458 -3.75 -14.21 -7.08
CA LEU A 458 -5.04 -14.91 -7.21
C LEU A 458 -4.89 -16.45 -7.24
N ILE A 459 -3.91 -16.98 -6.49
CA ILE A 459 -3.68 -18.41 -6.29
C ILE A 459 -4.09 -18.78 -4.86
N VAL A 460 -4.80 -19.91 -4.72
CA VAL A 460 -5.01 -20.58 -3.44
C VAL A 460 -4.09 -21.81 -3.35
N HIS A 461 -3.37 -21.93 -2.23
CA HIS A 461 -2.55 -23.09 -1.90
C HIS A 461 -3.39 -24.33 -1.59
N ARG A 462 -4.46 -24.15 -0.79
CA ARG A 462 -5.45 -25.14 -0.35
C ARG A 462 -5.06 -26.17 0.71
N ASP A 463 -3.79 -26.30 1.07
CA ASP A 463 -3.32 -27.22 2.12
C ASP A 463 -2.32 -26.50 3.05
N ILE A 464 -2.81 -25.51 3.82
CA ILE A 464 -1.98 -24.72 4.75
C ILE A 464 -1.99 -25.37 6.14
N ARG A 465 -0.83 -25.91 6.51
CA ARG A 465 -0.58 -26.75 7.71
C ARG A 465 0.92 -26.83 7.98
N ALA A 466 1.32 -27.23 9.19
CA ALA A 466 2.74 -27.21 9.59
C ALA A 466 3.64 -28.11 8.74
N GLU A 467 3.16 -29.27 8.28
CA GLU A 467 3.99 -30.19 7.47
C GLU A 467 4.23 -29.69 6.03
N ASN A 468 3.48 -28.68 5.59
CA ASN A 468 3.67 -28.00 4.31
C ASN A 468 4.46 -26.69 4.44
N ILE A 469 4.96 -26.35 5.64
CA ILE A 469 5.94 -25.28 5.84
C ILE A 469 7.30 -25.94 6.04
N LEU A 470 8.26 -25.64 5.18
CA LEU A 470 9.64 -26.13 5.26
C LEU A 470 10.56 -25.07 5.87
N ILE A 471 11.53 -25.49 6.68
CA ILE A 471 12.47 -24.59 7.36
C ILE A 471 13.89 -24.79 6.81
N THR A 472 14.46 -23.75 6.22
CA THR A 472 15.82 -23.78 5.66
C THR A 472 16.90 -23.64 6.74
N ASP A 473 18.15 -23.94 6.38
CA ASP A 473 19.35 -23.74 7.20
C ASP A 473 19.49 -22.31 7.77
N HIS A 474 19.01 -21.31 7.04
CA HIS A 474 18.95 -19.91 7.49
C HIS A 474 17.75 -19.58 8.41
N GLU A 475 17.06 -20.59 8.94
CA GLU A 475 15.84 -20.48 9.75
C GLU A 475 14.76 -19.63 9.05
N THR A 476 14.55 -19.87 7.75
CA THR A 476 13.50 -19.19 6.96
C THR A 476 12.36 -20.17 6.71
N ALA A 477 11.12 -19.75 7.02
CA ALA A 477 9.94 -20.56 6.78
C ALA A 477 9.44 -20.37 5.33
N LYS A 478 9.28 -21.48 4.60
CA LYS A 478 8.86 -21.48 3.19
C LYS A 478 7.62 -22.34 2.99
N ILE A 479 6.62 -21.80 2.30
CA ILE A 479 5.41 -22.54 1.92
C ILE A 479 5.79 -23.55 0.82
N ALA A 480 5.38 -24.80 0.99
CA ALA A 480 5.67 -25.91 0.10
C ALA A 480 4.42 -26.77 -0.16
N ASN A 481 4.56 -27.75 -1.06
CA ASN A 481 3.52 -28.73 -1.42
C ASN A 481 2.31 -28.19 -2.22
N PHE A 482 2.59 -27.48 -3.31
CA PHE A 482 1.62 -26.90 -4.24
C PHE A 482 0.75 -27.90 -5.06
N GLN A 483 0.65 -29.17 -4.64
CA GLN A 483 -0.09 -30.22 -5.37
C GLN A 483 -1.60 -29.96 -5.47
N ALA A 484 -2.18 -29.30 -4.45
CA ALA A 484 -3.60 -28.97 -4.41
C ALA A 484 -3.92 -27.56 -4.97
N SER A 485 -2.89 -26.78 -5.32
CA SER A 485 -3.00 -25.35 -5.59
C SER A 485 -3.57 -25.04 -6.97
N ARG A 486 -4.27 -23.91 -7.09
CA ARG A 486 -4.98 -23.49 -8.33
C ARG A 486 -5.32 -22.00 -8.30
N ALA A 487 -5.79 -21.46 -9.43
CA ALA A 487 -6.36 -20.12 -9.44
C ALA A 487 -7.68 -20.05 -8.63
N VAL A 488 -7.94 -18.93 -7.96
CA VAL A 488 -9.17 -18.66 -7.18
C VAL A 488 -10.44 -18.91 -8.01
N ASN A 489 -10.39 -18.63 -9.31
CA ASN A 489 -11.55 -18.69 -10.20
C ASN A 489 -11.90 -20.11 -10.67
N GLU A 490 -10.98 -21.08 -10.61
CA GLU A 490 -11.22 -22.47 -11.03
C GLU A 490 -12.28 -23.20 -10.20
N ASN A 491 -12.91 -24.22 -10.80
CA ASN A 491 -13.92 -25.04 -10.13
C ASN A 491 -13.34 -25.82 -8.93
N THR A 492 -14.11 -25.93 -7.85
CA THR A 492 -13.68 -26.66 -6.65
C THR A 492 -13.76 -28.17 -6.86
N LYS A 493 -12.65 -28.77 -7.35
CA LYS A 493 -12.40 -30.22 -7.19
C LYS A 493 -12.32 -30.56 -5.70
N ASN A 494 -13.06 -31.59 -5.28
CA ASN A 494 -12.93 -32.20 -3.95
C ASN A 494 -11.55 -32.85 -3.84
N HIS A 495 -10.87 -32.62 -2.71
CA HIS A 495 -9.59 -33.27 -2.38
C HIS A 495 -9.84 -34.26 -1.24
N ALA A 496 -9.03 -35.32 -1.17
CA ALA A 496 -9.17 -36.34 -0.12
C ALA A 496 -8.95 -35.70 1.26
N ALA A 497 -9.96 -35.77 2.12
CA ALA A 497 -9.91 -35.23 3.48
C ALA A 497 -9.06 -36.13 4.38
N THR A 498 -7.74 -35.90 4.41
CA THR A 498 -6.90 -36.48 5.46
C THR A 498 -7.24 -35.83 6.81
N LEU A 499 -7.16 -36.61 7.90
CA LEU A 499 -7.37 -36.11 9.27
C LEU A 499 -6.53 -34.86 9.55
N GLU A 500 -5.26 -34.87 9.17
CA GLU A 500 -4.37 -33.72 9.35
C GLU A 500 -4.78 -32.49 8.55
N ALA A 501 -5.32 -32.63 7.33
CA ALA A 501 -5.86 -31.47 6.59
C ALA A 501 -7.15 -30.93 7.24
N ILE A 502 -7.99 -31.81 7.81
CA ILE A 502 -9.23 -31.43 8.50
C ILE A 502 -8.96 -30.57 9.74
N ARG A 503 -7.86 -30.81 10.47
CA ARG A 503 -7.44 -30.01 11.64
C ARG A 503 -7.32 -28.50 11.36
N TYR A 504 -7.06 -28.10 10.11
CA TYR A 504 -6.93 -26.70 9.67
C TYR A 504 -8.11 -26.20 8.81
N CYS A 505 -9.13 -27.02 8.56
CA CYS A 505 -10.21 -26.67 7.64
C CYS A 505 -11.22 -25.70 8.26
N ALA A 506 -11.63 -24.70 7.45
CA ALA A 506 -12.65 -23.73 7.83
C ALA A 506 -14.06 -24.35 7.91
N PRO A 507 -14.94 -23.88 8.81
CA PRO A 507 -16.25 -24.48 9.03
C PRO A 507 -17.12 -24.54 7.76
N GLU A 508 -17.16 -23.47 6.97
CA GLU A 508 -17.92 -23.42 5.73
C GLU A 508 -17.44 -24.43 4.68
N LYS A 509 -16.16 -24.82 4.75
CA LYS A 509 -15.59 -25.85 3.88
C LYS A 509 -15.85 -27.27 4.39
N LEU A 510 -15.83 -27.49 5.70
CA LEU A 510 -16.23 -28.75 6.34
C LEU A 510 -17.71 -29.06 6.10
N GLU A 511 -18.57 -28.04 6.17
CA GLU A 511 -20.01 -28.14 5.89
C GLU A 511 -20.33 -28.16 4.37
N ASN A 512 -19.32 -28.05 3.49
CA ASN A 512 -19.45 -27.95 2.03
C ASN A 512 -20.45 -26.85 1.56
N ARG A 513 -20.58 -25.76 2.31
CA ARG A 513 -21.53 -24.67 2.02
C ARG A 513 -21.06 -23.71 0.93
N THR A 514 -19.75 -23.56 0.74
CA THR A 514 -19.15 -22.56 -0.14
C THR A 514 -18.02 -23.12 -1.01
N LYS A 515 -17.69 -22.37 -2.08
CA LYS A 515 -16.46 -22.56 -2.85
C LYS A 515 -15.25 -22.27 -1.94
N TYR A 516 -14.15 -23.00 -2.12
CA TYR A 516 -12.90 -22.67 -1.43
C TYR A 516 -12.32 -21.35 -1.95
N ASP A 517 -12.00 -20.43 -1.04
CA ASP A 517 -11.50 -19.09 -1.33
C ASP A 517 -10.34 -18.70 -0.40
N THR A 518 -9.89 -17.44 -0.48
CA THR A 518 -8.84 -16.88 0.40
C THR A 518 -9.26 -16.82 1.87
N LYS A 519 -10.56 -16.72 2.19
CA LYS A 519 -11.05 -16.71 3.58
C LYS A 519 -10.94 -18.09 4.24
N CYS A 520 -11.04 -19.18 3.47
CA CYS A 520 -10.66 -20.51 3.92
C CYS A 520 -9.16 -20.58 4.30
N GLU A 521 -8.27 -19.96 3.51
CA GLU A 521 -6.83 -19.96 3.80
C GLU A 521 -6.45 -19.12 5.02
N VAL A 522 -7.10 -17.96 5.21
CA VAL A 522 -6.93 -17.14 6.42
C VAL A 522 -7.28 -17.96 7.67
N TYR A 523 -8.33 -18.77 7.61
CA TYR A 523 -8.69 -19.65 8.71
C TYR A 523 -7.61 -20.70 8.98
N SER A 524 -7.15 -21.42 7.95
CA SER A 524 -6.08 -22.42 8.09
C SER A 524 -4.79 -21.81 8.64
N PHE A 525 -4.44 -20.60 8.20
CA PHE A 525 -3.31 -19.86 8.75
C PHE A 525 -3.53 -19.45 10.21
N GLY A 526 -4.75 -19.08 10.61
CA GLY A 526 -5.09 -18.81 12.02
C GLY A 526 -4.87 -20.01 12.95
N ILE A 527 -5.19 -21.22 12.48
CA ILE A 527 -4.87 -22.48 13.21
C ILE A 527 -3.36 -22.70 13.26
N LEU A 528 -2.65 -22.47 12.15
CA LEU A 528 -1.19 -22.60 12.08
C LEU A 528 -0.45 -21.59 12.98
N LEU A 529 -0.96 -20.36 13.12
CA LEU A 529 -0.45 -19.36 14.06
C LEU A 529 -0.58 -19.84 15.52
N TRP A 530 -1.68 -20.53 15.87
CA TRP A 530 -1.84 -21.15 17.18
C TRP A 530 -0.83 -22.30 17.39
N GLU A 531 -0.62 -23.15 16.40
CA GLU A 531 0.36 -24.25 16.47
C GLU A 531 1.80 -23.74 16.64
N ILE A 532 2.19 -22.66 15.95
CA ILE A 532 3.48 -21.98 16.14
C ILE A 532 3.62 -21.45 17.59
N ALA A 533 2.55 -20.89 18.15
CA ALA A 533 2.56 -20.35 19.51
C ALA A 533 2.67 -21.45 20.58
N GLU A 534 1.91 -22.52 20.43
CA GLU A 534 1.74 -23.56 21.45
C GLU A 534 2.65 -24.78 21.26
N LYS A 535 3.20 -24.99 20.05
CA LYS A 535 4.03 -26.14 19.65
C LYS A 535 3.32 -27.49 19.87
N LYS A 536 2.04 -27.54 19.50
CA LYS A 536 1.12 -28.68 19.71
C LYS A 536 0.30 -28.92 18.45
N ILE A 537 -0.07 -30.17 18.21
CA ILE A 537 -0.93 -30.55 17.08
C ILE A 537 -2.36 -30.02 17.34
N PRO A 538 -3.01 -29.32 16.39
CA PRO A 538 -4.38 -28.86 16.59
C PRO A 538 -5.34 -30.04 16.77
N TYR A 539 -6.17 -30.00 17.81
CA TYR A 539 -7.14 -31.06 18.12
C TYR A 539 -6.50 -32.45 18.37
N GLU A 540 -5.23 -32.53 18.81
CA GLU A 540 -4.43 -33.76 18.96
C GLU A 540 -5.15 -34.93 19.66
N LYS A 541 -6.05 -34.64 20.60
CA LYS A 541 -6.84 -35.64 21.36
C LYS A 541 -7.96 -36.32 20.57
N TYR A 542 -8.19 -35.90 19.32
CA TYR A 542 -9.29 -36.36 18.48
C TYR A 542 -8.73 -36.94 17.18
N ASP A 543 -9.00 -38.24 16.97
CA ASP A 543 -8.63 -38.97 15.76
C ASP A 543 -9.80 -39.11 14.76
N ASP A 544 -11.01 -38.74 15.18
CA ASP A 544 -12.22 -38.78 14.35
C ASP A 544 -12.50 -37.42 13.70
N ILE A 545 -12.50 -37.40 12.36
CA ILE A 545 -12.84 -36.26 11.52
C ILE A 545 -14.21 -35.67 11.87
N THR A 546 -15.20 -36.52 12.19
CA THR A 546 -16.57 -36.09 12.50
C THR A 546 -16.64 -35.35 13.83
N VAL A 547 -15.86 -35.77 14.82
CA VAL A 547 -15.77 -35.10 16.14
C VAL A 547 -15.10 -33.73 15.98
N ILE A 548 -14.02 -33.62 15.20
CA ILE A 548 -13.39 -32.33 14.88
C ILE A 548 -14.39 -31.43 14.14
N GLN A 549 -15.14 -31.96 13.18
CA GLN A 549 -16.17 -31.21 12.45
C GLN A 549 -17.28 -30.70 13.38
N GLU A 550 -17.78 -31.51 14.31
CA GLU A 550 -18.78 -31.09 15.31
C GLU A 550 -18.24 -29.98 16.23
N LEU A 551 -17.01 -30.15 16.74
CA LEU A 551 -16.32 -29.15 17.54
C LEU A 551 -16.19 -27.82 16.79
N VAL A 552 -15.72 -27.86 15.54
CA VAL A 552 -15.42 -26.67 14.74
C VAL A 552 -16.70 -25.93 14.30
N CYS A 553 -17.72 -26.66 13.84
CA CYS A 553 -18.90 -26.10 13.17
C CYS A 553 -20.05 -25.84 14.16
N ALA A 554 -20.44 -26.85 14.95
CA ALA A 554 -21.59 -26.74 15.86
C ALA A 554 -21.19 -26.05 17.17
N LYS A 555 -20.10 -26.50 17.81
CA LYS A 555 -19.64 -25.96 19.10
C LYS A 555 -18.76 -24.72 18.98
N LYS A 556 -18.34 -24.35 17.75
CA LYS A 556 -17.45 -23.21 17.44
C LYS A 556 -16.13 -23.21 18.24
N TYR A 557 -15.69 -24.40 18.65
CA TYR A 557 -14.57 -24.61 19.57
C TYR A 557 -13.21 -24.41 18.89
N ARG A 558 -12.29 -23.73 19.59
CA ARG A 558 -10.89 -23.54 19.23
C ARG A 558 -10.02 -23.82 20.44
N GLU A 559 -8.84 -24.34 20.21
CA GLU A 559 -7.84 -24.53 21.27
C GLU A 559 -7.43 -23.18 21.90
N PRO A 560 -7.25 -23.10 23.23
CA PRO A 560 -6.84 -21.88 23.91
C PRO A 560 -5.33 -21.61 23.74
N PHE A 561 -4.92 -20.36 23.88
CA PHE A 561 -3.51 -19.99 24.04
C PHE A 561 -3.09 -20.16 25.51
N SER A 562 -1.87 -20.65 25.74
CA SER A 562 -1.27 -20.72 27.08
C SER A 562 -0.86 -19.33 27.57
N LEU A 563 -0.89 -19.13 28.89
CA LEU A 563 -0.47 -17.86 29.49
C LEU A 563 1.02 -17.59 29.19
N GLY A 564 1.31 -16.46 28.54
CA GLY A 564 2.67 -16.03 28.23
C GLY A 564 3.33 -16.67 26.99
N SER A 565 2.60 -17.38 26.11
CA SER A 565 3.22 -18.04 24.95
C SER A 565 3.73 -17.09 23.86
N LEU A 566 2.99 -16.01 23.57
CA LEU A 566 3.31 -14.90 22.65
C LEU A 566 2.52 -13.62 23.04
N PRO A 567 2.89 -12.41 22.53
CA PRO A 567 2.18 -11.15 22.76
C PRO A 567 0.67 -11.22 22.48
N ARG A 568 -0.13 -10.40 23.17
CA ARG A 568 -1.60 -10.46 23.08
C ARG A 568 -2.10 -10.19 21.66
N GLU A 569 -1.47 -9.26 20.96
CA GLU A 569 -1.79 -8.86 19.59
C GLU A 569 -1.62 -10.02 18.60
N TYR A 570 -0.63 -10.91 18.83
CA TYR A 570 -0.46 -12.15 18.05
C TYR A 570 -1.65 -13.09 18.28
N GLN A 571 -2.01 -13.31 19.54
CA GLN A 571 -3.11 -14.21 19.90
C GLN A 571 -4.44 -13.68 19.35
N ASP A 572 -4.64 -12.37 19.38
CA ASP A 572 -5.88 -11.73 18.95
C ASP A 572 -6.02 -11.71 17.42
N ILE A 573 -4.93 -11.55 16.67
CA ILE A 573 -5.00 -11.69 15.20
C ILE A 573 -5.23 -13.14 14.78
N ALA A 574 -4.63 -14.12 15.47
CA ALA A 574 -4.89 -15.54 15.24
C ALA A 574 -6.35 -15.93 15.56
N LYS A 575 -6.90 -15.47 16.70
CA LYS A 575 -8.31 -15.66 17.06
C LYS A 575 -9.27 -15.05 16.02
N LYS A 576 -8.96 -13.85 15.51
CA LYS A 576 -9.73 -13.18 14.44
C LYS A 576 -9.64 -13.93 13.11
N ALA A 577 -8.49 -14.54 12.80
CA ALA A 577 -8.32 -15.36 11.60
C ALA A 577 -9.22 -16.62 11.60
N VAL A 578 -9.43 -17.26 12.75
CA VAL A 578 -10.28 -18.48 12.87
C VAL A 578 -11.77 -18.20 13.16
N HIS A 579 -12.22 -16.96 12.95
CA HIS A 579 -13.60 -16.54 13.24
C HIS A 579 -14.64 -17.37 12.45
N PRO A 580 -15.77 -17.79 13.06
CA PRO A 580 -16.77 -18.63 12.39
C PRO A 580 -17.35 -18.01 11.11
N ASP A 581 -17.78 -16.75 11.16
CA ASP A 581 -18.14 -15.98 9.97
C ASP A 581 -16.86 -15.61 9.18
N TYR A 582 -16.82 -16.01 7.92
CA TYR A 582 -15.71 -15.80 7.00
C TYR A 582 -15.52 -14.33 6.61
N ASN A 583 -16.57 -13.51 6.64
CA ASN A 583 -16.49 -12.09 6.29
C ASN A 583 -15.67 -11.31 7.33
N LEU A 584 -15.84 -11.65 8.61
CA LEU A 584 -15.18 -11.01 9.75
C LEU A 584 -13.70 -11.42 9.92
N ARG A 585 -13.21 -12.40 9.15
CA ARG A 585 -11.79 -12.76 9.12
C ARG A 585 -10.96 -11.65 8.46
N PRO A 586 -9.77 -11.29 8.98
CA PRO A 586 -8.88 -10.28 8.40
C PRO A 586 -8.39 -10.69 6.99
N GLN A 587 -7.80 -9.73 6.27
CA GLN A 587 -7.00 -10.01 5.06
C GLN A 587 -5.56 -10.37 5.43
N PHE A 588 -4.85 -11.10 4.58
CA PHE A 588 -3.44 -11.46 4.81
C PHE A 588 -2.53 -10.24 5.00
N SER A 589 -2.78 -9.13 4.28
CA SER A 589 -2.15 -7.83 4.52
C SER A 589 -2.19 -7.44 6.00
N LYS A 590 -3.39 -7.40 6.60
CA LYS A 590 -3.55 -6.97 7.99
C LYS A 590 -2.89 -7.92 8.99
N ILE A 591 -2.85 -9.22 8.70
CA ILE A 591 -2.12 -10.20 9.53
C ILE A 591 -0.61 -9.95 9.41
N PHE A 592 -0.11 -9.79 8.18
CA PHE A 592 1.30 -9.50 7.89
C PHE A 592 1.79 -8.25 8.63
N THR A 593 1.10 -7.10 8.52
CA THR A 593 1.55 -5.85 9.14
C THR A 593 1.63 -5.98 10.66
N ILE A 594 0.66 -6.65 11.31
CA ILE A 594 0.67 -6.89 12.76
C ILE A 594 1.85 -7.79 13.17
N LEU A 595 2.12 -8.86 12.42
CA LEU A 595 3.25 -9.75 12.69
C LEU A 595 4.61 -9.05 12.47
N GLN A 596 4.69 -8.16 11.47
CA GLN A 596 5.89 -7.35 11.20
C GLN A 596 6.17 -6.36 12.34
N GLU A 597 5.14 -5.64 12.80
CA GLU A 597 5.23 -4.74 13.96
C GLU A 597 5.69 -5.48 15.22
N LEU A 598 5.16 -6.68 15.47
CA LEU A 598 5.56 -7.51 16.61
C LEU A 598 7.01 -8.00 16.50
N TYR A 599 7.42 -8.47 15.32
CA TYR A 599 8.79 -8.92 15.08
C TYR A 599 9.81 -7.78 15.27
N GLN A 600 9.50 -6.56 14.84
CA GLN A 600 10.37 -5.40 15.06
C GLN A 600 10.43 -4.95 16.53
N LYS A 601 9.33 -5.08 17.29
CA LYS A 601 9.31 -4.80 18.74
C LYS A 601 10.21 -5.76 19.52
N ASP A 602 10.17 -7.05 19.20
CA ASP A 602 10.97 -8.11 19.84
C ASP A 602 12.47 -8.02 19.49
N GLY A 603 12.82 -7.35 18.38
CA GLY A 603 14.20 -7.07 17.97
C GLY A 603 14.99 -6.13 18.89
N LYS A 604 14.33 -5.42 19.82
CA LYS A 604 14.98 -4.55 20.81
C LYS A 604 15.34 -5.33 22.07
N LEU A 605 16.58 -5.83 22.15
CA LEU A 605 17.16 -6.41 23.36
C LEU A 605 17.03 -5.44 24.56
N PRO A 606 16.62 -5.91 25.76
CA PRO A 606 16.72 -5.10 26.97
C PRO A 606 18.21 -4.90 27.31
N PRO A 607 18.63 -3.68 27.72
CA PRO A 607 20.03 -3.45 28.09
C PRO A 607 20.39 -4.25 29.35
N SER A 608 21.50 -4.99 29.29
CA SER A 608 22.04 -5.68 30.47
C SER A 608 22.37 -4.72 31.61
N PRO A 609 22.22 -5.16 32.88
CA PRO A 609 22.29 -4.25 34.02
C PRO A 609 23.71 -3.79 34.33
N ARG A 610 23.97 -2.48 34.25
CA ARG A 610 24.89 -1.75 35.15
C ARG A 610 24.79 -0.22 35.03
N ILE A 611 24.45 0.37 36.19
CA ILE A 611 24.76 1.74 36.65
C ILE A 611 24.05 2.90 35.90
N PRO A 612 23.22 3.72 36.59
CA PRO A 612 22.71 4.99 36.04
C PRO A 612 23.83 6.04 36.02
N PRO A 613 23.87 6.93 35.00
CA PRO A 613 23.08 8.16 35.15
C PRO A 613 22.43 8.71 33.86
N GLU A 614 21.48 9.62 34.14
CA GLU A 614 20.89 10.67 33.28
C GLU A 614 20.00 10.30 32.08
N VAL A 615 18.75 10.75 32.23
CA VAL A 615 17.72 10.83 31.19
C VAL A 615 18.17 11.79 30.10
N LYS A 616 18.08 11.35 28.84
CA LYS A 616 17.95 12.27 27.69
C LYS A 616 16.56 12.13 27.12
N GLU A 617 15.81 13.23 27.13
CA GLU A 617 14.46 13.32 26.63
C GLU A 617 14.42 12.97 25.13
N GLU A 618 13.50 12.09 24.73
CA GLU A 618 13.17 11.90 23.32
C GLU A 618 12.48 13.18 22.82
N LYS A 619 13.21 14.01 22.07
CA LYS A 619 12.64 15.21 21.45
C LYS A 619 11.52 14.81 20.50
N ASN A 620 10.30 15.20 20.84
CA ASN A 620 9.12 15.00 20.01
C ASN A 620 9.21 15.97 18.81
N ILE A 621 9.62 15.46 17.64
CA ILE A 621 9.90 16.31 16.47
C ILE A 621 8.60 16.73 15.79
N ASN A 622 8.27 18.02 15.91
CA ASN A 622 7.16 18.64 15.23
C ASN A 622 7.48 18.88 13.74
N PHE A 623 7.05 17.97 12.86
CA PHE A 623 7.27 18.10 11.42
C PHE A 623 6.52 19.27 10.75
N ALA A 624 5.56 19.90 11.45
CA ALA A 624 4.69 20.93 10.85
C ALA A 624 5.30 22.35 10.79
N GLU A 625 6.43 22.58 11.46
CA GLU A 625 6.93 23.95 11.74
C GLU A 625 8.07 24.41 10.82
N PHE A 626 8.56 23.54 9.94
CA PHE A 626 9.76 23.78 9.13
C PHE A 626 9.56 23.32 7.69
N ASN A 627 9.92 24.17 6.72
CA ASN A 627 9.75 23.88 5.29
C ASN A 627 10.87 22.97 4.78
N TYR A 628 10.78 21.67 5.07
CA TYR A 628 11.75 20.67 4.64
C TYR A 628 11.75 20.49 3.12
N MET A 629 12.94 20.55 2.51
CA MET A 629 13.16 20.18 1.11
C MET A 629 13.59 18.71 0.99
N SER A 630 13.43 18.10 -0.18
CA SER A 630 13.86 16.72 -0.42
C SER A 630 15.37 16.55 -0.23
N VAL A 631 15.82 15.31 -0.01
CA VAL A 631 17.25 15.00 0.11
C VAL A 631 18.04 15.46 -1.14
N ASP A 632 17.46 15.33 -2.34
CA ASP A 632 18.09 15.79 -3.58
C ASP A 632 18.20 17.33 -3.71
N GLU A 633 17.25 18.06 -3.15
CA GLU A 633 17.31 19.53 -3.08
C GLU A 633 18.30 19.99 -2.02
N ALA A 634 18.31 19.36 -0.84
CA ALA A 634 19.28 19.62 0.23
C ALA A 634 20.73 19.37 -0.23
N VAL A 635 20.98 18.34 -1.06
CA VAL A 635 22.30 18.09 -1.67
C VAL A 635 22.73 19.20 -2.64
N LYS A 636 21.77 19.82 -3.34
CA LYS A 636 22.02 20.91 -4.29
C LYS A 636 22.10 22.28 -3.60
N ASN A 637 21.48 22.45 -2.43
CA ASN A 637 21.39 23.70 -1.68
C ASN A 637 22.70 24.07 -0.94
N LYS A 638 23.72 24.44 -1.72
CA LYS A 638 25.01 24.92 -1.19
C LYS A 638 24.91 26.26 -0.47
N SER A 639 23.83 27.01 -0.69
CA SER A 639 23.55 28.33 -0.12
C SER A 639 23.16 28.31 1.36
N ASN A 640 22.47 27.27 1.83
CA ASN A 640 22.06 27.16 3.24
C ASN A 640 22.40 25.77 3.79
N ARG A 641 23.59 25.65 4.38
CA ARG A 641 24.11 24.40 4.94
C ARG A 641 23.36 23.94 6.18
N GLU A 642 22.89 24.88 7.00
CA GLU A 642 22.11 24.61 8.23
C GLU A 642 20.74 23.99 7.89
N LEU A 643 20.02 24.59 6.93
CA LEU A 643 18.76 24.06 6.39
C LEU A 643 18.95 22.68 5.75
N SER A 644 20.03 22.51 4.98
CA SER A 644 20.37 21.22 4.35
C SER A 644 20.69 20.15 5.40
N TYR A 645 21.46 20.49 6.43
CA TYR A 645 21.76 19.60 7.55
C TYR A 645 20.50 19.17 8.31
N LYS A 646 19.59 20.10 8.61
CA LYS A 646 18.29 19.77 9.26
C LYS A 646 17.44 18.82 8.43
N CYS A 647 17.47 18.95 7.10
CA CYS A 647 16.85 17.98 6.21
C CYS A 647 17.54 16.61 6.30
N PHE A 648 18.87 16.55 6.19
CA PHE A 648 19.61 15.28 6.34
C PHE A 648 19.41 14.62 7.71
N GLU A 649 19.27 15.40 8.77
CA GLU A 649 18.96 14.91 10.11
C GLU A 649 17.55 14.29 10.17
N ALA A 650 16.53 14.99 9.70
CA ALA A 650 15.16 14.49 9.67
C ALA A 650 15.02 13.22 8.81
N TYR A 651 15.57 13.20 7.60
CA TYR A 651 15.51 12.02 6.72
C TYR A 651 16.40 10.86 7.21
N ALA A 652 17.53 11.13 7.89
CA ALA A 652 18.32 10.07 8.52
C ALA A 652 17.58 9.38 9.67
N LEU A 653 16.73 10.09 10.42
CA LEU A 653 15.82 9.51 11.42
C LEU A 653 14.73 8.65 10.78
N LEU A 654 14.30 8.99 9.56
CA LEU A 654 13.43 8.16 8.72
C LEU A 654 14.18 7.04 7.97
N ASN A 655 15.44 6.76 8.36
CA ASN A 655 16.29 5.71 7.83
C ASN A 655 16.73 5.87 6.35
N ASP A 656 16.63 7.08 5.77
CA ASP A 656 17.11 7.35 4.42
C ASP A 656 18.65 7.27 4.33
N ILE A 657 19.15 6.35 3.49
CA ILE A 657 20.58 6.04 3.34
C ILE A 657 21.37 7.24 2.78
N LYS A 658 20.79 8.01 1.87
CA LYS A 658 21.43 9.18 1.26
C LYS A 658 21.51 10.32 2.26
N ALA A 659 20.46 10.53 3.05
CA ALA A 659 20.44 11.48 4.14
C ALA A 659 21.46 11.12 5.23
N LYS A 660 21.59 9.85 5.61
CA LYS A 660 22.65 9.38 6.54
C LYS A 660 24.05 9.68 6.00
N TYR A 661 24.30 9.41 4.72
CA TYR A 661 25.57 9.74 4.07
C TYR A 661 25.88 11.24 4.14
N TYR A 662 24.93 12.09 3.74
CA TYR A 662 25.15 13.54 3.74
C TYR A 662 25.18 14.13 5.14
N LYS A 663 24.48 13.55 6.13
CA LYS A 663 24.62 13.89 7.55
C LYS A 663 26.05 13.62 8.02
N ALA A 664 26.58 12.42 7.81
CA ALA A 664 27.96 12.07 8.14
C ALA A 664 28.98 12.97 7.43
N TYR A 665 28.75 13.27 6.15
CA TYR A 665 29.59 14.17 5.35
C TYR A 665 29.60 15.60 5.91
N TYR A 666 28.43 16.18 6.23
CA TYR A 666 28.35 17.53 6.77
C TYR A 666 29.02 17.67 8.13
N ILE A 667 28.87 16.66 9.01
CA ILE A 667 29.57 16.61 10.31
C ILE A 667 31.08 16.48 10.08
N GLN A 668 31.53 15.55 9.23
CA GLN A 668 32.95 15.33 8.95
C GLN A 668 33.64 16.55 8.31
N GLN A 669 32.93 17.32 7.50
CA GLN A 669 33.47 18.54 6.88
C GLN A 669 33.32 19.79 7.77
N ASN A 670 32.79 19.66 9.00
CA ASN A 670 32.45 20.79 9.89
C ASN A 670 31.60 21.87 9.19
N TYR A 671 30.59 21.44 8.41
CA TYR A 671 29.66 22.34 7.72
C TYR A 671 28.50 22.83 8.59
N VAL A 672 28.35 22.26 9.78
CA VAL A 672 27.40 22.61 10.84
C VAL A 672 28.14 22.61 12.17
N GLU A 673 27.79 23.53 13.06
CA GLU A 673 28.29 23.54 14.43
C GLU A 673 27.36 22.70 15.31
N LEU A 674 27.87 21.57 15.81
CA LEU A 674 27.17 20.70 16.75
C LEU A 674 27.78 20.81 18.15
N ASP A 675 26.91 20.98 19.13
CA ASP A 675 27.21 20.97 20.57
C ASP A 675 27.48 19.53 21.06
N MET A 676 28.67 19.03 20.71
CA MET A 676 29.21 17.73 21.11
C MET A 676 30.73 17.71 20.87
N ASP A 677 31.45 16.91 21.66
CA ASP A 677 32.90 16.80 21.55
C ASP A 677 33.37 16.08 20.28
N GLN A 678 34.65 16.24 19.93
CA GLN A 678 35.20 15.64 18.71
C GLN A 678 35.14 14.10 18.71
N PRO A 679 35.44 13.37 19.81
CA PRO A 679 35.28 11.91 19.85
C PRO A 679 33.85 11.44 19.56
N THR A 680 32.83 12.16 20.05
CA THR A 680 31.42 11.85 19.78
C THR A 680 31.07 12.14 18.32
N LYS A 681 31.55 13.26 17.74
CA LYS A 681 31.40 13.56 16.30
C LYS A 681 32.02 12.46 15.44
N ASP A 682 33.26 12.10 15.73
CA ASP A 682 34.02 11.09 14.99
C ASP A 682 33.32 9.73 15.03
N LYS A 683 32.82 9.32 16.20
CA LYS A 683 32.05 8.09 16.37
C LYS A 683 30.74 8.11 15.58
N LEU A 684 29.94 9.17 15.72
CA LEU A 684 28.68 9.33 14.98
C LEU A 684 28.90 9.30 13.46
N VAL A 685 29.96 9.95 12.97
CA VAL A 685 30.35 9.92 11.55
C VAL A 685 30.75 8.52 11.10
N ALA A 686 31.53 7.79 11.91
CA ALA A 686 31.96 6.44 11.57
C ALA A 686 30.80 5.43 11.60
N ASP A 687 29.89 5.52 12.57
CA ASP A 687 28.69 4.68 12.68
C ASP A 687 27.74 4.93 11.48
N LEU A 688 27.47 6.21 11.14
CA LEU A 688 26.66 6.56 9.96
C LEU A 688 27.30 6.09 8.64
N TYR A 689 28.61 6.30 8.44
CA TYR A 689 29.28 5.79 7.23
C TYR A 689 29.30 4.27 7.17
N LYS A 690 29.34 3.56 8.32
CA LYS A 690 29.24 2.11 8.35
C LYS A 690 27.88 1.64 7.83
N GLU A 691 26.79 2.18 8.37
CA GLU A 691 25.42 1.81 7.97
C GLU A 691 25.19 2.02 6.46
N VAL A 692 25.72 3.12 5.91
CA VAL A 692 25.64 3.41 4.48
C VAL A 692 26.57 2.50 3.66
N ALA A 693 27.77 2.18 4.17
CA ALA A 693 28.71 1.28 3.51
C ALA A 693 28.21 -0.17 3.43
N ASP A 694 27.57 -0.65 4.50
CA ASP A 694 26.91 -1.96 4.57
C ASP A 694 25.64 -2.00 3.69
N SER A 695 25.04 -0.85 3.37
CA SER A 695 23.97 -0.70 2.37
C SER A 695 24.48 -0.73 0.91
N GLY A 696 25.78 -0.86 0.68
CA GLY A 696 26.36 -1.05 -0.65
C GLY A 696 26.97 0.18 -1.31
N ASP A 697 26.90 1.38 -0.71
CA ASP A 697 27.41 2.60 -1.35
C ASP A 697 28.94 2.62 -1.42
N PRO A 698 29.56 2.76 -2.61
CA PRO A 698 31.01 2.65 -2.79
C PRO A 698 31.79 3.81 -2.17
N GLU A 699 31.20 5.00 -2.05
CA GLU A 699 31.84 6.18 -1.48
C GLU A 699 31.78 6.15 0.06
N ALA A 700 30.70 5.62 0.63
CA ALA A 700 30.62 5.29 2.05
C ALA A 700 31.56 4.14 2.44
N GLN A 701 31.66 3.08 1.61
CA GLN A 701 32.64 1.99 1.81
C GLN A 701 34.07 2.53 1.84
N LEU A 702 34.43 3.42 0.91
CA LEU A 702 35.70 4.15 0.93
C LEU A 702 35.86 4.98 2.21
N ARG A 703 34.84 5.71 2.66
CA ARG A 703 34.92 6.59 3.84
C ARG A 703 35.02 5.82 5.15
N TYR A 704 34.27 4.73 5.30
CA TYR A 704 34.36 3.86 6.46
C TYR A 704 35.69 3.11 6.53
N GLY A 705 36.21 2.62 5.40
CA GLY A 705 37.57 2.07 5.31
C GLY A 705 38.64 3.09 5.73
N ASN A 706 38.45 4.37 5.40
CA ASN A 706 39.34 5.44 5.87
C ASN A 706 39.22 5.70 7.39
N CYS A 707 38.03 5.59 7.99
CA CYS A 707 37.85 5.64 9.44
C CYS A 707 38.61 4.48 10.13
N LEU A 708 38.51 3.25 9.58
CA LEU A 708 39.21 2.07 10.07
C LEU A 708 40.74 2.15 9.93
N ILE A 709 41.28 2.74 8.86
CA ILE A 709 42.74 3.00 8.74
C ILE A 709 43.22 3.96 9.82
N LYS A 710 42.46 5.03 10.07
CA LYS A 710 42.88 6.16 10.91
C LYS A 710 42.55 5.97 12.39
N GLY A 711 41.60 5.10 12.72
CA GLY A 711 41.04 4.96 14.07
C GLY A 711 40.10 6.12 14.45
N ILE A 712 39.41 6.72 13.47
CA ILE A 712 38.48 7.84 13.68
C ILE A 712 37.10 7.27 13.98
N GLY A 713 36.59 7.48 15.19
CA GLY A 713 35.28 7.00 15.65
C GLY A 713 35.17 5.50 15.91
N VAL A 714 36.03 4.70 15.28
CA VAL A 714 36.13 3.24 15.41
C VAL A 714 37.56 2.83 15.76
N LYS A 715 37.72 1.66 16.39
CA LYS A 715 39.05 1.08 16.62
C LYS A 715 39.76 0.86 15.28
N LYS A 716 41.05 1.18 15.22
CA LYS A 716 41.87 0.95 14.02
C LYS A 716 41.93 -0.53 13.67
N ASP A 717 41.51 -0.87 12.46
CA ASP A 717 41.54 -2.24 11.91
C ASP A 717 41.91 -2.20 10.41
N LEU A 718 43.13 -2.61 10.10
CA LEU A 718 43.65 -2.59 8.72
C LEU A 718 43.14 -3.76 7.87
N LYS A 719 42.71 -4.86 8.51
CA LYS A 719 42.13 -6.03 7.82
C LYS A 719 40.71 -5.69 7.36
N GLN A 720 39.89 -5.20 8.30
CA GLN A 720 38.54 -4.78 7.97
C GLN A 720 38.54 -3.60 6.98
N ALA A 721 39.50 -2.66 7.09
CA ALA A 721 39.67 -1.62 6.08
C ALA A 721 39.90 -2.18 4.66
N ALA A 722 40.74 -3.21 4.51
CA ALA A 722 40.96 -3.88 3.22
C ALA A 722 39.66 -4.49 2.67
N GLU A 723 38.85 -5.14 3.51
CA GLU A 723 37.54 -5.70 3.11
C GLU A 723 36.60 -4.60 2.56
N TYR A 724 36.49 -3.45 3.22
CA TYR A 724 35.65 -2.34 2.73
C TYR A 724 36.21 -1.65 1.47
N PHE A 725 37.53 -1.51 1.33
CA PHE A 725 38.10 -0.99 0.08
C PHE A 725 37.94 -1.96 -1.08
N THR A 726 37.97 -3.28 -0.83
CA THR A 726 37.66 -4.31 -1.83
C THR A 726 36.21 -4.21 -2.30
N LYS A 727 35.24 -4.09 -1.37
CA LYS A 727 33.82 -3.81 -1.73
C LYS A 727 33.69 -2.54 -2.59
N ALA A 728 34.36 -1.45 -2.21
CA ALA A 728 34.35 -0.21 -2.99
C ALA A 728 35.00 -0.37 -4.39
N ALA A 729 36.05 -1.18 -4.49
CA ALA A 729 36.75 -1.49 -5.73
C ALA A 729 35.90 -2.33 -6.69
N GLU A 730 35.20 -3.34 -6.17
CA GLU A 730 34.23 -4.18 -6.90
C GLU A 730 33.06 -3.34 -7.43
N ASN A 731 32.58 -2.38 -6.63
CA ASN A 731 31.59 -1.37 -7.01
C ASN A 731 32.17 -0.21 -7.87
N GLY A 732 33.39 -0.35 -8.39
CA GLY A 732 33.95 0.54 -9.41
C GLY A 732 34.64 1.82 -8.94
N GLN A 733 34.76 2.07 -7.62
CA GLN A 733 35.41 3.26 -7.08
C GLN A 733 36.96 3.15 -7.17
N SER A 734 37.52 3.89 -8.12
CA SER A 734 38.96 4.07 -8.39
C SER A 734 39.86 4.28 -7.15
N VAL A 735 39.40 5.05 -6.16
CA VAL A 735 40.17 5.30 -4.92
C VAL A 735 40.12 4.09 -3.99
N GLY A 736 39.00 3.36 -3.99
CA GLY A 736 38.86 2.07 -3.31
C GLY A 736 39.81 1.02 -3.90
N MET A 737 39.89 0.95 -5.24
CA MET A 737 40.86 0.09 -5.95
C MET A 737 42.31 0.40 -5.53
N PHE A 738 42.71 1.68 -5.51
CA PHE A 738 44.06 2.07 -5.10
C PHE A 738 44.35 1.77 -3.62
N ASN A 739 43.38 2.00 -2.72
CA ASN A 739 43.53 1.73 -1.29
C ASN A 739 43.59 0.22 -0.99
N ALA A 740 42.74 -0.58 -1.62
CA ALA A 740 42.77 -2.05 -1.53
C ALA A 740 44.12 -2.59 -2.03
N ALA A 741 44.54 -2.15 -3.23
CA ALA A 741 45.84 -2.52 -3.80
C ALA A 741 47.00 -2.16 -2.86
N SER A 742 47.00 -0.95 -2.30
CA SER A 742 48.03 -0.48 -1.37
C SER A 742 48.08 -1.30 -0.08
N LEU A 743 46.96 -1.83 0.40
CA LEU A 743 46.93 -2.70 1.57
C LEU A 743 47.43 -4.11 1.23
N TYR A 744 46.94 -4.76 0.17
CA TYR A 744 47.34 -6.12 -0.22
C TYR A 744 48.80 -6.23 -0.69
N LEU A 745 49.35 -5.18 -1.32
CA LEU A 745 50.77 -5.09 -1.68
C LEU A 745 51.68 -4.79 -0.49
N SER A 746 51.11 -4.45 0.68
CA SER A 746 51.86 -4.15 1.89
C SER A 746 51.69 -5.25 2.94
N ASP A 747 52.75 -5.52 3.70
CA ASP A 747 52.67 -6.47 4.81
C ASP A 747 51.92 -5.92 6.05
N LYS A 748 51.34 -4.71 5.94
CA LYS A 748 50.79 -3.95 7.08
C LYS A 748 49.45 -4.44 7.59
N CYS A 749 48.69 -5.19 6.79
CA CYS A 749 47.36 -5.69 7.15
C CYS A 749 47.35 -7.18 7.54
N GLY A 750 48.49 -7.88 7.46
CA GLY A 750 48.57 -9.32 7.71
C GLY A 750 47.90 -10.20 6.65
N ILE A 751 47.44 -9.61 5.53
CA ILE A 751 46.85 -10.30 4.37
C ILE A 751 47.59 -9.79 3.13
N LYS A 752 48.84 -10.20 2.97
CA LYS A 752 49.62 -9.88 1.79
C LYS A 752 49.18 -10.78 0.62
N ASP A 753 48.68 -10.18 -0.45
CA ASP A 753 48.32 -10.87 -1.69
C ASP A 753 48.82 -10.01 -2.87
N GLU A 754 49.96 -10.40 -3.43
CA GLU A 754 50.60 -9.63 -4.50
C GLU A 754 49.78 -9.66 -5.80
N ALA A 755 49.13 -10.80 -6.10
CA ALA A 755 48.34 -10.94 -7.32
C ALA A 755 47.03 -10.13 -7.26
N LEU A 756 46.31 -10.18 -6.14
CA LEU A 756 45.11 -9.38 -5.92
C LEU A 756 45.46 -7.89 -5.80
N GLY A 757 46.57 -7.57 -5.15
CA GLY A 757 47.11 -6.22 -5.04
C GLY A 757 47.45 -5.60 -6.40
N GLU A 758 48.18 -6.32 -7.27
CA GLU A 758 48.49 -5.87 -8.62
C GLU A 758 47.23 -5.76 -9.50
N LYS A 759 46.29 -6.70 -9.39
CA LYS A 759 44.99 -6.63 -10.09
C LYS A 759 44.26 -5.31 -9.77
N TYR A 760 44.13 -4.96 -8.49
CA TYR A 760 43.47 -3.71 -8.10
C TYR A 760 44.30 -2.47 -8.46
N MET A 761 45.64 -2.54 -8.44
CA MET A 761 46.49 -1.44 -8.89
C MET A 761 46.33 -1.15 -10.39
N ARG A 762 46.29 -2.20 -11.23
CA ARG A 762 46.01 -2.09 -12.67
C ARG A 762 44.61 -1.54 -12.93
N LEU A 763 43.59 -2.00 -12.21
CA LEU A 763 42.22 -1.47 -12.32
C LEU A 763 42.14 0.02 -11.94
N ALA A 764 42.83 0.44 -10.88
CA ALA A 764 42.92 1.85 -10.48
C ALA A 764 43.59 2.70 -11.58
N ALA A 765 44.70 2.22 -12.15
CA ALA A 765 45.40 2.93 -13.24
C ALA A 765 44.54 3.00 -14.52
N TYR A 766 43.84 1.92 -14.88
CA TYR A 766 42.88 1.90 -15.99
C TYR A 766 41.73 2.90 -15.78
N LYS A 767 41.25 3.06 -14.54
CA LYS A 767 40.31 4.11 -14.12
C LYS A 767 40.95 5.50 -13.97
N GLN A 768 42.14 5.71 -14.54
CA GLN A 768 42.88 6.98 -14.54
C GLN A 768 43.27 7.52 -13.15
N HIS A 769 43.38 6.64 -12.14
CA HIS A 769 43.80 7.05 -10.81
C HIS A 769 45.30 7.42 -10.80
N LYS A 770 45.59 8.72 -10.62
CA LYS A 770 46.94 9.29 -10.78
C LYS A 770 48.02 8.54 -10.00
N GLN A 771 47.79 8.20 -8.73
CA GLN A 771 48.80 7.53 -7.89
C GLN A 771 49.10 6.09 -8.37
N ALA A 772 48.14 5.42 -9.00
CA ALA A 772 48.33 4.09 -9.58
C ALA A 772 49.09 4.16 -10.92
N ILE A 773 48.82 5.18 -11.74
CA ILE A 773 49.61 5.44 -12.96
C ILE A 773 51.08 5.75 -12.59
N ASP A 774 51.29 6.61 -11.59
CA ASP A 774 52.63 6.99 -11.15
C ASP A 774 53.38 5.82 -10.47
N TYR A 775 52.66 4.82 -9.93
CA TYR A 775 53.24 3.56 -9.45
C TYR A 775 53.85 2.72 -10.58
N PHE A 776 53.13 2.56 -11.71
CA PHE A 776 53.64 1.82 -12.87
C PHE A 776 54.76 2.56 -13.61
N LYS A 777 54.65 3.90 -13.77
CA LYS A 777 55.70 4.74 -14.36
C LYS A 777 57.05 4.65 -13.64
N LYS A 778 57.05 4.37 -12.33
CA LYS A 778 58.27 4.23 -11.51
C LYS A 778 58.89 2.83 -11.58
N ARG A 779 58.30 1.89 -12.30
CA ARG A 779 58.73 0.49 -12.42
C ARG A 779 59.08 0.07 -13.86
N ASP A 780 59.12 1.02 -14.81
CA ASP A 780 59.31 0.75 -16.25
C ASP A 780 58.35 -0.29 -16.84
N TRP A 781 57.12 -0.37 -16.32
CA TRP A 781 56.08 -1.25 -16.84
C TRP A 781 55.19 -0.49 -17.83
N THR A 782 55.10 -0.98 -19.06
CA THR A 782 54.07 -0.56 -20.02
C THR A 782 52.70 -0.97 -19.50
N LEU A 783 51.76 -0.02 -19.45
CA LEU A 783 50.48 -0.13 -18.76
C LEU A 783 49.50 -1.12 -19.42
#